data_AF-A0A853JCY5-F1
#
_entry.id   AF-A0A853JCY5-F1
#
_cell.length_a   1.000
_cell.length_b   1.000
_cell.length_c   1.000
_cell.angle_alpha   90.00
_cell.angle_beta   90.00
_cell.angle_gamma   90.00
#
_symmetry.space_group_name_H-M   'P 1'
#
loop_
_entity.id
_entity.type
_entity.pdbx_description
1 polymer ?
#
loop_
_entity_poly.entity_id
_entity_poly.type
_entity_poly.pdbx_seq_one_letter_code
_entity_poly.pdbx_strand_id
1 'polypeptide(L)'
;MTLQDSPEHRWIVLKFGGTSVSQRSRWDTIGRLAKARADQHGARVLVVVSALSGATNALQAITEGVEDLPERIETLVRRHHDFAAELGLDPEAVLHERSAALRSLAADARAAARPLDWQAEVLAQGELLSSTLGAAYLRSQGLDFCWCDARDWLDAVELPNQSDWSRRLSASCRREADEGWRARFAAQPPRLLLTQGFIARHGDRGTAVLGRGGSDTSAALFGALLRARRVEIWTDVPGMFSANPREVPDARLLTRLDYAEAQEIATTGAKVLHPRALGPCRDAGVPLAILDTARPDFPGTSIDASAAAVPGVKAISRRNGIVLVSMETVGMWQQVGFLADVFDRFRAHGLSVDLIGSSETNITVSLDPSDNLVSTDVLARLSEDLARFCRVKVIAPCAAVTLVGCGMRSLLHRLSDIWAAFGRERVHLISQSSNDLNLTFVIDEADAEGLLPQLHALLIASGAMPVGNVDVFGPRWREIAGAVRPRETPWWRGERARLLALAAPGAPRYVYHLPTVRARARALAAIAPVDRRFYAIKANSHPAILRALVEEGFGLECVSLAELHLVFEAVDGLQPGQVLFTPSFAPRAEYEAALALGVTVTLDNVEALQRWPEVFRGRALWLRVDLGRGEGHHEKVRTGGLASKFGLAVARIEEFLAAARALDVRIAGLHAHLGSGVETAQHWRSVCDELGGIAERIGSIDTIDIGGGLPIPYQDDDEPFDLDAWSAGLAEVKAAYPAYRLAIEPGRFLVAESGVLLMTATQVVEKGGIRRVGADAGMNALMRPTLYDAFHGIHNLSRLDEAADAAFDVVGPICESGDVFGKQRRLPAATAEGDVLLVADAGAYGFVMANRYNQRALPEEEVLA
;
A
#
# COMPACT_ATOMS: atom_id res chain seq x y z
N MET A 1 38.43 4.84 23.06
CA MET A 1 37.38 3.92 23.52
C MET A 1 36.06 4.62 23.27
N THR A 2 35.41 4.33 22.16
CA THR A 2 34.07 4.86 21.84
C THR A 2 33.10 4.39 22.94
N LEU A 3 32.04 5.15 23.21
CA LEU A 3 31.01 4.83 24.23
C LEU A 3 30.42 3.40 24.10
N GLN A 4 30.62 2.72 22.96
CA GLN A 4 30.21 1.34 22.69
C GLN A 4 31.09 0.24 23.31
N ASP A 5 32.30 0.54 23.82
CA ASP A 5 33.24 -0.45 24.40
C ASP A 5 33.20 -0.51 25.94
N SER A 6 32.24 0.15 26.59
CA SER A 6 32.05 0.07 28.03
C SER A 6 31.48 -1.30 28.44
N PRO A 7 31.81 -1.82 29.65
CA PRO A 7 31.32 -3.11 30.14
C PRO A 7 29.78 -3.19 30.23
N GLU A 8 29.10 -2.04 30.16
CA GLU A 8 27.64 -1.90 30.15
C GLU A 8 26.97 -2.36 28.84
N HIS A 9 27.66 -2.36 27.69
CA HIS A 9 27.08 -2.72 26.38
C HIS A 9 27.45 -4.13 25.88
N ARG A 10 27.75 -5.06 26.80
CA ARG A 10 28.20 -6.43 26.45
C ARG A 10 27.08 -7.38 26.03
N TRP A 11 25.81 -6.97 26.07
CA TRP A 11 24.67 -7.86 25.79
C TRP A 11 23.98 -7.54 24.47
N ILE A 12 23.54 -8.58 23.76
CA ILE A 12 22.58 -8.50 22.66
C ILE A 12 21.40 -9.40 23.03
N VAL A 13 20.18 -8.87 22.96
CA VAL A 13 18.96 -9.64 23.24
C VAL A 13 18.28 -9.99 21.92
N LEU A 14 18.03 -11.27 21.70
CA LEU A 14 17.35 -11.79 20.50
C LEU A 14 16.01 -12.39 20.91
N LYS A 15 14.91 -11.94 20.32
CA LYS A 15 13.59 -12.51 20.57
C LYS A 15 13.09 -13.27 19.37
N PHE A 16 12.54 -14.47 19.60
CA PHE A 16 11.91 -15.28 18.57
C PHE A 16 10.43 -15.56 18.90
N GLY A 17 9.55 -15.34 17.91
CA GLY A 17 8.12 -15.62 18.01
C GLY A 17 7.79 -17.12 17.93
N GLY A 18 6.52 -17.46 18.15
CA GLY A 18 6.07 -18.86 18.17
C GLY A 18 6.31 -19.61 16.86
N THR A 19 6.10 -18.94 15.71
CA THR A 19 6.41 -19.49 14.38
C THR A 19 7.90 -19.80 14.21
N SER A 20 8.78 -18.94 14.75
CA SER A 20 10.23 -19.11 14.72
C SER A 20 10.76 -20.23 15.62
N VAL A 21 9.97 -20.76 16.55
CA VAL A 21 10.40 -21.84 17.46
C VAL A 21 9.68 -23.17 17.23
N SER A 22 8.84 -23.25 16.19
CA SER A 22 8.01 -24.44 15.90
C SER A 22 8.57 -25.36 14.81
N GLN A 23 9.79 -25.10 14.31
CA GLN A 23 10.41 -25.89 13.26
C GLN A 23 11.90 -26.08 13.56
N ARG A 24 12.44 -27.26 13.26
CA ARG A 24 13.87 -27.56 13.45
C ARG A 24 14.81 -26.58 12.72
N SER A 25 14.54 -26.31 11.44
CA SER A 25 15.35 -25.39 10.61
C SER A 25 15.45 -23.98 11.20
N ARG A 26 14.43 -23.55 11.95
CA ARG A 26 14.42 -22.25 12.62
C ARG A 26 15.29 -22.28 13.87
N TRP A 27 15.30 -23.38 14.64
CA TRP A 27 16.23 -23.55 15.76
C TRP A 27 17.69 -23.57 15.31
N ASP A 28 17.99 -24.18 14.17
CA ASP A 28 19.34 -24.12 13.55
C ASP A 28 19.73 -22.66 13.25
N THR A 29 18.78 -21.89 12.73
CA THR A 29 18.95 -20.45 12.46
C THR A 29 19.15 -19.66 13.75
N ILE A 30 18.38 -19.92 14.82
CA ILE A 30 18.54 -19.29 16.13
C ILE A 30 19.96 -19.52 16.67
N GLY A 31 20.44 -20.77 16.65
CA GLY A 31 21.77 -21.12 17.13
C GLY A 31 22.88 -20.44 16.34
N ARG A 32 22.79 -20.45 14.99
CA ARG A 32 23.72 -19.76 14.10
C ARG A 32 23.74 -18.25 14.34
N LEU A 33 22.57 -17.62 14.47
CA LEU A 33 22.46 -16.18 14.71
C LEU A 33 23.04 -15.79 16.06
N ALA A 34 22.67 -16.49 17.13
CA ALA A 34 23.19 -16.22 18.47
C ALA A 34 24.72 -16.33 18.53
N LYS A 35 25.29 -17.38 17.91
CA LYS A 35 26.74 -17.54 17.81
C LYS A 35 27.40 -16.42 17.01
N ALA A 36 26.87 -16.12 15.81
CA ALA A 36 27.40 -15.07 14.95
C ALA A 36 27.41 -13.70 15.65
N ARG A 37 26.34 -13.34 16.36
CA ARG A 37 26.24 -12.09 17.12
C ARG A 37 27.22 -12.04 18.30
N ALA A 38 27.40 -13.15 19.01
CA ALA A 38 28.36 -13.25 20.09
C ALA A 38 29.80 -13.07 19.57
N ASP A 39 30.14 -13.71 18.46
CA ASP A 39 31.49 -13.69 17.88
C ASP A 39 31.82 -12.34 17.23
N GLN A 40 30.91 -11.80 16.40
CA GLN A 40 31.10 -10.54 15.69
C GLN A 40 31.31 -9.34 16.63
N HIS A 41 30.66 -9.34 17.79
CA HIS A 41 30.65 -8.19 18.70
C HIS A 41 31.39 -8.44 20.02
N GLY A 42 32.00 -9.61 20.21
CA GLY A 42 32.57 -9.99 21.51
C GLY A 42 31.55 -9.97 22.65
N ALA A 43 30.27 -10.09 22.31
CA ALA A 43 29.13 -9.89 23.21
C ALA A 43 28.66 -11.21 23.83
N ARG A 44 27.83 -11.10 24.86
CA ARG A 44 26.97 -12.15 25.39
C ARG A 44 25.59 -12.01 24.75
N VAL A 45 24.92 -13.13 24.52
CA VAL A 45 23.64 -13.16 23.84
C VAL A 45 22.59 -13.78 24.74
N LEU A 46 21.47 -13.08 24.92
CA LEU A 46 20.29 -13.59 25.59
C LEU A 46 19.21 -13.85 24.54
N VAL A 47 18.79 -15.10 24.40
CA VAL A 47 17.71 -15.52 23.52
C VAL A 47 16.41 -15.61 24.32
N VAL A 48 15.39 -14.87 23.92
CA VAL A 48 14.05 -14.86 24.52
C VAL A 48 13.10 -15.57 23.55
N VAL A 49 12.41 -16.61 24.01
CA VAL A 49 11.51 -17.40 23.15
C VAL A 49 10.07 -17.35 23.62
N SER A 50 9.15 -17.43 22.66
CA SER A 50 7.71 -17.59 22.92
C SER A 50 7.34 -19.08 23.00
N ALA A 51 6.11 -19.41 23.39
CA ALA A 51 5.58 -20.75 23.24
C ALA A 51 5.54 -21.20 21.75
N LEU A 52 5.46 -22.51 21.50
CA LEU A 52 5.24 -23.04 20.15
C LEU A 52 3.93 -22.47 19.55
N SER A 53 3.87 -22.33 18.23
CA SER A 53 2.74 -21.71 17.52
C SER A 53 1.40 -22.33 17.93
N GLY A 54 0.45 -21.55 18.42
CA GLY A 54 -0.85 -22.03 18.89
C GLY A 54 -0.88 -22.72 20.26
N ALA A 55 0.26 -22.93 20.94
CA ALA A 55 0.29 -23.49 22.29
C ALA A 55 -0.34 -22.53 23.32
N THR A 56 -0.03 -21.24 23.26
CA THR A 56 -0.65 -20.22 24.13
C THR A 56 -2.17 -20.17 23.95
N ASN A 57 -2.69 -20.27 22.72
CA ASN A 57 -4.13 -20.31 22.46
C ASN A 57 -4.78 -21.57 23.06
N ALA A 58 -4.11 -22.72 23.01
CA ALA A 58 -4.59 -23.94 23.64
C ALA A 58 -4.63 -23.82 25.17
N LEU A 59 -3.62 -23.20 25.78
CA LEU A 59 -3.57 -22.90 27.21
C LEU A 59 -4.63 -21.87 27.62
N GLN A 60 -4.86 -20.85 26.79
CA GLN A 60 -5.91 -19.86 27.03
C GLN A 60 -7.31 -20.50 27.00
N ALA A 61 -7.58 -21.38 26.02
CA ALA A 61 -8.83 -22.14 25.99
C ALA A 61 -9.01 -22.99 27.27
N ILE A 62 -7.93 -23.58 27.79
CA ILE A 62 -7.96 -24.29 29.08
C ILE A 62 -8.39 -23.36 30.23
N THR A 63 -7.91 -22.11 30.24
CA THR A 63 -8.26 -21.12 31.28
C THR A 63 -9.68 -20.57 31.16
N GLU A 64 -10.23 -20.46 29.95
CA GLU A 64 -11.57 -19.92 29.66
C GLU A 64 -12.70 -20.93 29.89
N GLY A 65 -12.36 -22.21 29.93
CA GLY A 65 -13.15 -23.17 30.68
C GLY A 65 -13.79 -24.31 29.91
N VAL A 66 -13.05 -24.87 28.97
CA VAL A 66 -13.51 -25.99 28.14
C VAL A 66 -13.67 -27.29 28.94
N GLU A 67 -14.65 -28.11 28.55
CA GLU A 67 -14.84 -29.48 29.03
C GLU A 67 -13.63 -30.36 28.60
N ASP A 68 -13.23 -31.31 29.45
CA ASP A 68 -12.08 -32.22 29.24
C ASP A 68 -10.65 -31.63 29.39
N LEU A 69 -10.40 -31.01 30.55
CA LEU A 69 -9.09 -30.47 30.94
C LEU A 69 -7.92 -31.48 30.81
N PRO A 70 -8.03 -32.75 31.28
CA PRO A 70 -6.94 -33.71 31.20
C PRO A 70 -6.56 -34.06 29.75
N GLU A 71 -7.54 -34.24 28.86
CA GLU A 71 -7.30 -34.60 27.47
C GLU A 71 -6.59 -33.47 26.71
N ARG A 72 -6.97 -32.22 26.96
CA ARG A 72 -6.32 -31.04 26.35
C ARG A 72 -4.87 -30.89 26.79
N ILE A 73 -4.61 -31.11 28.08
CA ILE A 73 -3.23 -31.10 28.59
C ILE A 73 -2.41 -32.21 27.96
N GLU A 74 -2.94 -33.43 27.88
CA GLU A 74 -2.18 -34.55 27.29
C GLU A 74 -1.94 -34.35 25.79
N THR A 75 -2.89 -33.74 25.07
CA THR A 75 -2.70 -33.34 23.68
C THR A 75 -1.55 -32.33 23.52
N LEU A 76 -1.46 -31.35 24.43
CA LEU A 76 -0.37 -30.38 24.42
C LEU A 76 0.97 -31.04 24.78
N VAL A 77 1.00 -31.95 25.76
CA VAL A 77 2.21 -32.71 26.13
C VAL A 77 2.68 -33.55 24.94
N ARG A 78 1.80 -34.36 24.33
CA ARG A 78 2.11 -35.18 23.15
C ARG A 78 2.71 -34.34 22.03
N ARG A 79 2.10 -33.18 21.74
CA ARG A 79 2.62 -32.25 20.73
C ARG A 79 4.07 -31.81 20.99
N HIS A 80 4.43 -31.53 22.24
CA HIS A 80 5.81 -31.14 22.59
C HIS A 80 6.76 -32.33 22.57
N HIS A 81 6.29 -33.53 22.95
CA HIS A 81 7.07 -34.76 22.84
C HIS A 81 7.37 -35.13 21.38
N ASP A 82 6.37 -35.03 20.49
CA ASP A 82 6.52 -35.27 19.05
C ASP A 82 7.55 -34.30 18.45
N PHE A 83 7.47 -33.02 18.83
CA PHE A 83 8.44 -32.02 18.37
C PHE A 83 9.85 -32.26 18.95
N ALA A 84 9.98 -32.74 20.19
CA ALA A 84 11.27 -33.14 20.75
C ALA A 84 11.90 -34.29 19.98
N ALA A 85 11.10 -35.27 19.56
CA ALA A 85 11.55 -36.37 18.70
C ALA A 85 11.99 -35.86 17.31
N GLU A 86 11.27 -34.91 16.71
CA GLU A 86 11.67 -34.27 15.44
C GLU A 86 13.05 -33.58 15.52
N LEU A 87 13.33 -32.96 16.67
CA LEU A 87 14.62 -32.34 16.99
C LEU A 87 15.74 -33.38 17.27
N GLY A 88 15.42 -34.67 17.33
CA GLY A 88 16.37 -35.74 17.64
C GLY A 88 16.74 -35.82 19.12
N LEU A 89 15.88 -35.33 20.01
CA LEU A 89 16.05 -35.41 21.46
C LEU A 89 15.21 -36.55 22.03
N ASP A 90 15.63 -37.10 23.17
CA ASP A 90 14.78 -37.97 23.99
C ASP A 90 13.73 -37.11 24.72
N PRO A 91 12.43 -37.23 24.37
CA PRO A 91 11.39 -36.39 24.96
C PRO A 91 11.25 -36.53 26.47
N GLU A 92 11.39 -37.75 27.01
CA GLU A 92 11.28 -37.96 28.46
C GLU A 92 12.47 -37.35 29.19
N ALA A 93 13.69 -37.56 28.69
CA ALA A 93 14.88 -36.98 29.32
C ALA A 93 14.84 -35.44 29.41
N VAL A 94 14.20 -34.77 28.45
CA VAL A 94 14.19 -33.30 28.37
C VAL A 94 12.95 -32.68 29.01
N LEU A 95 11.77 -33.25 28.79
CA LEU A 95 10.49 -32.62 29.14
C LEU A 95 9.79 -33.23 30.36
N HIS A 96 10.27 -34.34 30.91
CA HIS A 96 9.57 -35.06 31.99
C HIS A 96 9.09 -34.15 33.14
N GLU A 97 9.99 -33.33 33.70
CA GLU A 97 9.63 -32.41 34.80
C GLU A 97 8.57 -31.38 34.41
N ARG A 98 8.64 -30.85 33.19
CA ARG A 98 7.70 -29.82 32.69
C ARG A 98 6.36 -30.43 32.32
N SER A 99 6.36 -31.60 31.68
CA SER A 99 5.16 -32.39 31.42
C SER A 99 4.46 -32.78 32.72
N ALA A 100 5.22 -33.18 33.75
CA ALA A 100 4.67 -33.47 35.07
C ALA A 100 4.06 -32.23 35.76
N ALA A 101 4.73 -31.07 35.67
CA ALA A 101 4.22 -29.81 36.21
C ALA A 101 2.94 -29.33 35.50
N LEU A 102 2.84 -29.49 34.19
CA LEU A 102 1.61 -29.16 33.46
C LEU A 102 0.48 -30.13 33.83
N ARG A 103 0.75 -31.44 33.95
CA ARG A 103 -0.24 -32.43 34.38
C ARG A 103 -0.73 -32.19 35.82
N SER A 104 0.12 -31.73 36.73
CA SER A 104 -0.29 -31.44 38.10
C SER A 104 -1.25 -30.25 38.20
N LEU A 105 -1.16 -29.27 37.28
CA LEU A 105 -2.10 -28.15 37.21
C LEU A 105 -3.53 -28.58 36.85
N ALA A 106 -3.70 -29.70 36.14
CA ALA A 106 -5.03 -30.29 35.92
C ALA A 106 -5.62 -30.91 37.19
N ALA A 107 -4.77 -31.47 38.05
CA ALA A 107 -5.18 -32.10 39.30
C ALA A 107 -5.25 -31.11 40.48
N ASP A 108 -4.90 -29.84 40.27
CA ASP A 108 -4.93 -28.79 41.28
C ASP A 108 -6.38 -28.47 41.68
N ALA A 109 -6.66 -28.33 42.98
CA ALA A 109 -7.95 -27.93 43.51
C ALA A 109 -8.42 -26.56 42.97
N ARG A 110 -7.47 -25.67 42.61
CA ARG A 110 -7.74 -24.37 41.98
C ARG A 110 -8.34 -24.49 40.57
N ALA A 111 -8.14 -25.61 39.87
CA ALA A 111 -8.58 -25.78 38.48
C ALA A 111 -10.11 -25.71 38.31
N ALA A 112 -10.88 -26.01 39.36
CA ALA A 112 -12.34 -25.89 39.33
C ALA A 112 -12.82 -24.43 39.36
N ALA A 113 -12.18 -23.58 40.17
CA ALA A 113 -12.54 -22.17 40.31
C ALA A 113 -11.79 -21.26 39.31
N ARG A 114 -10.71 -21.77 38.70
CA ARG A 114 -9.84 -21.08 37.73
C ARG A 114 -9.45 -19.66 38.15
N PRO A 115 -8.89 -19.47 39.36
CA PRO A 115 -8.46 -18.14 39.79
C PRO A 115 -7.29 -17.63 38.93
N LEU A 116 -7.09 -16.31 38.92
CA LEU A 116 -6.13 -15.65 38.01
C LEU A 116 -4.67 -16.11 38.21
N ASP A 117 -4.29 -16.48 39.43
CA ASP A 117 -2.98 -17.03 39.75
C ASP A 117 -2.75 -18.41 39.10
N TRP A 118 -3.75 -19.29 39.16
CA TRP A 118 -3.73 -20.58 38.47
C TRP A 118 -3.71 -20.39 36.95
N GLN A 119 -4.52 -19.46 36.43
CA GLN A 119 -4.52 -19.16 34.99
C GLN A 119 -3.12 -18.71 34.51
N ALA A 120 -2.44 -17.87 35.29
CA ALA A 120 -1.08 -17.42 34.96
C ALA A 120 -0.07 -18.57 34.96
N GLU A 121 -0.17 -19.52 35.91
CA GLU A 121 0.68 -20.71 35.98
C GLU A 121 0.47 -21.64 34.79
N VAL A 122 -0.78 -21.83 34.35
CA VAL A 122 -1.13 -22.61 33.15
C VAL A 122 -0.56 -21.95 31.91
N LEU A 123 -0.81 -20.65 31.70
CA LEU A 123 -0.35 -19.92 30.54
C LEU A 123 1.18 -19.90 30.43
N ALA A 124 1.89 -19.80 31.54
CA ALA A 124 3.36 -19.81 31.57
C ALA A 124 4.00 -21.13 31.10
N GLN A 125 3.26 -22.26 31.11
CA GLN A 125 3.82 -23.54 30.68
C GLN A 125 4.21 -23.55 29.20
N GLY A 126 3.57 -22.73 28.36
CA GLY A 126 3.89 -22.65 26.93
C GLY A 126 5.35 -22.28 26.69
N GLU A 127 5.79 -21.17 27.27
CA GLU A 127 7.16 -20.67 27.15
C GLU A 127 8.16 -21.51 27.95
N LEU A 128 7.75 -22.08 29.09
CA LEU A 128 8.61 -22.98 29.87
C LEU A 128 8.94 -24.24 29.06
N LEU A 129 7.95 -24.86 28.42
CA LEU A 129 8.15 -26.04 27.57
C LEU A 129 9.03 -25.73 26.34
N SER A 130 8.72 -24.65 25.61
CA SER A 130 9.47 -24.30 24.39
C SER A 130 10.92 -23.92 24.69
N SER A 131 11.17 -23.18 25.77
CA SER A 131 12.52 -22.77 26.17
C SER A 131 13.36 -23.94 26.69
N THR A 132 12.78 -24.85 27.49
CA THR A 132 13.48 -26.06 27.95
C THR A 132 13.90 -26.91 26.76
N LEU A 133 12.98 -27.13 25.80
CA LEU A 133 13.26 -27.88 24.59
C LEU A 133 14.37 -27.24 23.74
N GLY A 134 14.27 -25.93 23.50
CA GLY A 134 15.24 -25.16 22.74
C GLY A 134 16.64 -25.20 23.33
N ALA A 135 16.76 -25.05 24.65
CA ALA A 135 18.05 -25.11 25.33
C ALA A 135 18.68 -26.51 25.28
N ALA A 136 17.88 -27.58 25.29
CA ALA A 136 18.38 -28.95 25.11
C ALA A 136 18.87 -29.18 23.68
N TYR A 137 18.09 -28.74 22.67
CA TYR A 137 18.46 -28.86 21.26
C TYR A 137 19.74 -28.10 20.92
N LEU A 138 19.83 -26.82 21.32
CA LEU A 138 21.01 -26.01 21.02
C LEU A 138 22.28 -26.58 21.67
N ARG A 139 22.17 -27.17 22.86
CA ARG A 139 23.28 -27.90 23.50
C ARG A 139 23.65 -29.18 22.74
N SER A 140 22.67 -29.93 22.23
CA SER A 140 22.96 -31.12 21.41
C SER A 140 23.64 -30.78 20.08
N GLN A 141 23.49 -29.53 19.59
CA GLN A 141 24.23 -29.00 18.44
C GLN A 141 25.65 -28.49 18.81
N GLY A 142 26.11 -28.67 20.05
CA GLY A 142 27.43 -28.25 20.51
C GLY A 142 27.55 -26.76 20.85
N LEU A 143 26.43 -26.05 21.02
CA LEU A 143 26.42 -24.66 21.47
C LEU A 143 26.26 -24.60 23.00
N ASP A 144 27.15 -23.88 23.67
CA ASP A 144 27.15 -23.72 25.14
C ASP A 144 26.05 -22.74 25.60
N PHE A 145 24.80 -23.19 25.53
CA PHE A 145 23.62 -22.46 26.02
C PHE A 145 23.25 -22.86 27.46
N CYS A 146 23.00 -21.87 28.32
CA CYS A 146 22.32 -22.08 29.60
C CYS A 146 20.87 -21.60 29.56
N TRP A 147 19.98 -22.41 30.13
CA TRP A 147 18.60 -22.06 30.36
C TRP A 147 18.47 -21.25 31.66
N CYS A 148 17.77 -20.12 31.62
CA CYS A 148 17.44 -19.34 32.82
C CYS A 148 15.94 -19.01 32.87
N ASP A 149 15.37 -19.06 34.07
CA ASP A 149 13.95 -18.76 34.29
C ASP A 149 13.72 -17.24 34.34
N ALA A 150 12.87 -16.71 33.45
CA ALA A 150 12.59 -15.28 33.38
C ALA A 150 11.97 -14.74 34.68
N ARG A 151 11.27 -15.59 35.45
CA ARG A 151 10.65 -15.23 36.74
C ARG A 151 11.67 -15.06 37.87
N ASP A 152 12.95 -15.29 37.63
CA ASP A 152 14.00 -14.97 38.62
C ASP A 152 14.60 -13.59 38.36
N TRP A 153 14.23 -12.95 37.24
CA TRP A 153 14.87 -11.73 36.73
C TRP A 153 13.89 -10.62 36.36
N LEU A 154 12.64 -10.95 36.03
CA LEU A 154 11.57 -10.00 35.75
C LEU A 154 10.57 -9.97 36.90
N ASP A 155 10.52 -8.84 37.61
CA ASP A 155 9.56 -8.59 38.69
C ASP A 155 8.39 -7.74 38.21
N ALA A 156 7.18 -8.24 38.42
CA ALA A 156 5.94 -7.51 38.17
C ALA A 156 5.77 -6.37 39.19
N VAL A 157 5.22 -5.25 38.74
CA VAL A 157 4.95 -4.05 39.52
C VAL A 157 3.48 -3.66 39.36
N GLU A 158 2.87 -3.27 40.49
CA GLU A 158 1.49 -2.76 40.49
C GLU A 158 1.45 -1.30 40.04
N LEU A 159 0.56 -0.98 39.11
CA LEU A 159 0.28 0.40 38.70
C LEU A 159 -1.07 0.86 39.29
N PRO A 160 -1.26 2.18 39.52
CA PRO A 160 -2.54 2.71 39.97
C PRO A 160 -3.69 2.32 39.03
N ASN A 161 -4.89 2.10 39.58
CA ASN A 161 -6.13 1.83 38.85
C ASN A 161 -6.16 0.55 37.98
N GLN A 162 -5.31 -0.44 38.26
CA GLN A 162 -5.36 -1.74 37.58
C GLN A 162 -6.42 -2.67 38.18
N SER A 163 -7.16 -3.36 37.31
CA SER A 163 -8.00 -4.51 37.68
C SER A 163 -7.15 -5.70 38.13
N ASP A 164 -7.74 -6.61 38.91
CA ASP A 164 -7.05 -7.83 39.36
C ASP A 164 -6.55 -8.67 38.18
N TRP A 165 -7.33 -8.72 37.10
CA TRP A 165 -6.93 -9.35 35.84
C TRP A 165 -5.65 -8.73 35.28
N SER A 166 -5.58 -7.40 35.19
CA SER A 166 -4.40 -6.70 34.64
C SER A 166 -3.16 -6.87 35.52
N ARG A 167 -3.32 -7.00 36.84
CA ARG A 167 -2.18 -7.22 37.76
C ARG A 167 -1.53 -8.59 37.57
N ARG A 168 -2.28 -9.60 37.13
CA ARG A 168 -1.80 -10.98 37.03
C ARG A 168 -1.60 -11.49 35.61
N LEU A 169 -2.52 -11.16 34.70
CA LEU A 169 -2.57 -11.67 33.33
C LEU A 169 -2.17 -10.65 32.25
N SER A 170 -1.94 -9.41 32.65
CA SER A 170 -1.36 -8.37 31.79
C SER A 170 -0.40 -7.47 32.59
N ALA A 171 0.43 -8.10 33.41
CA ALA A 171 1.27 -7.44 34.39
C ALA A 171 2.26 -6.47 33.73
N SER A 172 2.60 -5.40 34.44
CA SER A 172 3.72 -4.51 34.10
C SER A 172 4.95 -4.92 34.91
N CYS A 173 6.16 -4.71 34.40
CA CYS A 173 7.40 -5.08 35.09
C CYS A 173 8.31 -3.89 35.33
N ARG A 174 9.23 -4.05 36.30
CA ARG A 174 10.31 -3.10 36.54
C ARG A 174 11.16 -2.90 35.27
N ARG A 175 11.50 -1.64 34.96
CA ARG A 175 12.26 -1.26 33.76
C ARG A 175 13.73 -0.93 34.03
N GLU A 176 14.08 -0.70 35.29
CA GLU A 176 15.43 -0.33 35.72
C GLU A 176 16.03 -1.37 36.68
N ALA A 177 17.33 -1.59 36.56
CA ALA A 177 18.09 -2.50 37.42
C ALA A 177 19.27 -1.75 38.04
N ASP A 178 19.57 -2.08 39.29
CA ASP A 178 20.81 -1.67 39.95
C ASP A 178 22.03 -2.47 39.45
N GLU A 179 23.23 -2.02 39.81
CA GLU A 179 24.49 -2.69 39.43
C GLU A 179 24.59 -4.11 40.01
N GLY A 180 24.02 -4.35 41.19
CA GLY A 180 24.04 -5.66 41.85
C GLY A 180 23.24 -6.70 41.06
N TRP A 181 22.05 -6.34 40.59
CA TRP A 181 21.24 -7.18 39.71
C TRP A 181 22.00 -7.53 38.43
N ARG A 182 22.64 -6.54 37.78
CA ARG A 182 23.42 -6.75 36.55
C ARG A 182 24.63 -7.64 36.78
N ALA A 183 25.33 -7.46 37.89
CA ALA A 183 26.47 -8.31 38.28
C ALA A 183 26.04 -9.76 38.49
N ARG A 184 24.92 -10.01 39.18
CA ARG A 184 24.37 -11.36 39.35
C ARG A 184 23.96 -11.99 38.02
N PHE A 185 23.28 -11.23 37.15
CA PHE A 185 22.89 -11.75 35.84
C PHE A 185 24.12 -12.10 34.99
N ALA A 186 25.15 -11.25 35.02
CA ALA A 186 26.42 -11.47 34.32
C ALA A 186 27.31 -12.56 34.94
N ALA A 187 27.07 -12.99 36.19
CA ALA A 187 27.86 -14.07 36.80
C ALA A 187 27.53 -15.46 36.23
N GLN A 188 26.46 -15.59 35.43
CA GLN A 188 26.11 -16.86 34.78
C GLN A 188 27.26 -17.34 33.86
N PRO A 189 27.66 -18.62 33.86
CA PRO A 189 28.90 -19.05 33.21
C PRO A 189 28.94 -18.90 31.68
N PRO A 190 27.92 -19.33 30.90
CA PRO A 190 28.03 -19.29 29.45
C PRO A 190 27.71 -17.92 28.86
N ARG A 191 28.31 -17.67 27.69
CA ARG A 191 28.07 -16.44 26.91
C ARG A 191 26.69 -16.42 26.23
N LEU A 192 26.09 -17.59 26.02
CA LEU A 192 24.78 -17.75 25.38
C LEU A 192 23.76 -18.19 26.44
N LEU A 193 22.73 -17.39 26.63
CA LEU A 193 21.62 -17.67 27.54
C LEU A 193 20.32 -17.81 26.76
N LEU A 194 19.42 -18.66 27.25
CA LEU A 194 18.08 -18.83 26.72
C LEU A 194 17.06 -18.71 27.85
N THR A 195 16.05 -17.86 27.65
CA THR A 195 15.00 -17.59 28.64
C THR A 195 13.62 -17.48 27.98
N GLN A 196 12.59 -17.41 28.81
CA GLN A 196 11.19 -17.29 28.40
C GLN A 196 10.84 -15.82 28.12
N GLY A 197 10.00 -15.60 27.13
CA GLY A 197 9.19 -14.39 27.05
C GLY A 197 7.93 -14.51 27.91
N PHE A 198 7.08 -13.48 27.87
CA PHE A 198 5.70 -13.46 28.38
C PHE A 198 5.50 -13.61 29.90
N ILE A 199 6.43 -14.22 30.64
CA ILE A 199 6.28 -14.56 32.06
C ILE A 199 7.14 -13.67 32.97
N ALA A 200 6.67 -13.42 34.19
CA ALA A 200 7.35 -12.64 35.22
C ALA A 200 6.98 -13.14 36.63
N ARG A 201 7.71 -12.67 37.64
CA ARG A 201 7.43 -12.93 39.06
C ARG A 201 6.42 -11.93 39.60
N HIS A 202 5.35 -12.42 40.22
CA HIS A 202 4.41 -11.57 40.93
C HIS A 202 4.92 -11.20 42.34
N GLY A 203 4.39 -10.13 42.95
CA GLY A 203 4.80 -9.66 44.29
C GLY A 203 4.59 -10.68 45.42
N ASP A 204 3.61 -11.58 45.27
CA ASP A 204 3.36 -12.74 46.16
C ASP A 204 4.30 -13.94 45.90
N ARG A 205 5.30 -13.75 45.04
CA ARG A 205 6.26 -14.77 44.57
C ARG A 205 5.67 -15.82 43.61
N GLY A 206 4.40 -15.70 43.22
CA GLY A 206 3.77 -16.52 42.19
C GLY A 206 4.12 -16.10 40.76
N THR A 207 3.49 -16.72 39.77
CA THR A 207 3.69 -16.42 38.35
C THR A 207 2.73 -15.33 37.88
N ALA A 208 3.24 -14.31 37.21
CA ALA A 208 2.46 -13.35 36.43
C ALA A 208 2.79 -13.49 34.95
N VAL A 209 1.84 -13.11 34.09
CA VAL A 209 2.07 -13.01 32.64
C VAL A 209 1.82 -11.59 32.14
N LEU A 210 2.53 -11.22 31.09
CA LEU A 210 2.60 -9.86 30.56
C LEU A 210 1.44 -9.54 29.60
N GLY A 211 0.60 -10.52 29.25
CA GLY A 211 -0.49 -10.37 28.30
C GLY A 211 -0.03 -10.39 26.84
N ARG A 212 -0.88 -9.87 25.93
CA ARG A 212 -0.58 -9.84 24.49
C ARG A 212 0.76 -9.13 24.22
N GLY A 213 1.57 -9.70 23.33
CA GLY A 213 2.92 -9.19 23.02
C GLY A 213 3.92 -9.29 24.17
N GLY A 214 3.64 -10.13 25.17
CA GLY A 214 4.49 -10.27 26.35
C GLY A 214 5.92 -10.69 26.05
N SER A 215 6.16 -11.51 25.01
CA SER A 215 7.52 -11.93 24.62
C SER A 215 8.36 -10.78 24.04
N ASP A 216 7.78 -9.92 23.20
CA ASP A 216 8.47 -8.71 22.71
C ASP A 216 8.78 -7.78 23.88
N THR A 217 7.81 -7.62 24.77
CA THR A 217 7.94 -6.80 25.99
C THR A 217 9.04 -7.35 26.90
N SER A 218 9.14 -8.68 27.06
CA SER A 218 10.19 -9.33 27.86
C SER A 218 11.58 -9.05 27.31
N ALA A 219 11.75 -9.17 25.99
CA ALA A 219 13.03 -8.90 25.34
C ALA A 219 13.45 -7.43 25.48
N ALA A 220 12.51 -6.50 25.34
CA ALA A 220 12.75 -5.09 25.59
C ALA A 220 13.11 -4.80 27.06
N LEU A 221 12.41 -5.43 28.01
CA LEU A 221 12.70 -5.31 29.45
C LEU A 221 14.11 -5.82 29.75
N PHE A 222 14.48 -7.02 29.29
CA PHE A 222 15.85 -7.52 29.44
C PHE A 222 16.88 -6.60 28.79
N GLY A 223 16.59 -6.07 27.60
CA GLY A 223 17.43 -5.08 26.93
C GLY A 223 17.69 -3.85 27.79
N ALA A 224 16.63 -3.29 28.38
CA ALA A 224 16.71 -2.14 29.27
C ALA A 224 17.46 -2.45 30.58
N LEU A 225 17.10 -3.54 31.27
CA LEU A 225 17.71 -3.94 32.54
C LEU A 225 19.22 -4.21 32.38
N LEU A 226 19.63 -4.79 31.25
CA LEU A 226 21.02 -5.09 30.92
C LEU A 226 21.79 -3.94 30.28
N ARG A 227 21.12 -2.83 29.91
CA ARG A 227 21.67 -1.78 29.02
C ARG A 227 22.31 -2.38 27.76
N ALA A 228 21.61 -3.36 27.18
CA ALA A 228 22.08 -4.10 26.03
C ALA A 228 22.50 -3.16 24.87
N ARG A 229 23.42 -3.62 24.05
CA ARG A 229 23.83 -2.90 22.84
C ARG A 229 22.67 -2.70 21.87
N ARG A 230 21.79 -3.71 21.78
CA ARG A 230 20.55 -3.70 21.01
C ARG A 230 19.63 -4.86 21.38
N VAL A 231 18.36 -4.71 21.06
CA VAL A 231 17.34 -5.76 21.07
C VAL A 231 16.93 -6.08 19.64
N GLU A 232 16.97 -7.35 19.24
CA GLU A 232 16.53 -7.81 17.92
C GLU A 232 15.24 -8.64 18.07
N ILE A 233 14.16 -8.21 17.43
CA ILE A 233 12.87 -8.90 17.36
C ILE A 233 12.81 -9.64 16.02
N TRP A 234 12.95 -10.96 16.08
CA TRP A 234 12.93 -11.83 14.90
C TRP A 234 11.53 -12.36 14.66
N THR A 235 10.99 -12.02 13.48
CA THR A 235 9.63 -12.35 13.05
C THR A 235 9.63 -12.95 11.64
N ASP A 236 8.45 -13.13 11.04
CA ASP A 236 8.22 -13.65 9.67
C ASP A 236 8.08 -12.54 8.61
N VAL A 237 8.06 -11.28 9.06
CA VAL A 237 8.03 -10.08 8.24
C VAL A 237 9.37 -9.34 8.42
N PRO A 238 9.98 -8.80 7.35
CA PRO A 238 11.30 -8.18 7.44
C PRO A 238 11.34 -6.87 8.22
N GLY A 239 10.22 -6.26 8.55
CA GLY A 239 10.19 -5.01 9.31
C GLY A 239 8.81 -4.37 9.32
N MET A 240 8.78 -3.09 9.69
CA MET A 240 7.60 -2.24 9.58
C MET A 240 7.51 -1.66 8.16
N PHE A 241 6.30 -1.42 7.69
CA PHE A 241 6.05 -0.93 6.33
C PHE A 241 5.19 0.33 6.36
N SER A 242 5.26 1.12 5.27
CA SER A 242 4.46 2.33 5.12
C SER A 242 2.96 2.08 4.95
N ALA A 243 2.55 0.85 4.70
CA ALA A 243 1.16 0.37 4.78
C ALA A 243 1.15 -1.14 5.03
N ASN A 244 -0.02 -1.74 5.29
CA ASN A 244 -0.14 -3.20 5.40
C ASN A 244 0.25 -3.86 4.05
N PRO A 245 1.36 -4.63 3.98
CA PRO A 245 1.85 -5.16 2.70
C PRO A 245 0.92 -6.17 2.02
N ARG A 246 -0.03 -6.74 2.77
CA ARG A 246 -1.05 -7.65 2.24
C ARG A 246 -2.15 -6.92 1.47
N GLU A 247 -2.40 -5.66 1.82
CA GLU A 247 -3.42 -4.81 1.19
C GLU A 247 -2.78 -3.86 0.16
N VAL A 248 -1.55 -3.41 0.42
CA VAL A 248 -0.81 -2.46 -0.43
C VAL A 248 0.53 -3.08 -0.82
N PRO A 249 0.65 -3.74 -1.99
CA PRO A 249 1.89 -4.38 -2.41
C PRO A 249 3.06 -3.40 -2.64
N ASP A 250 2.76 -2.11 -2.89
CA ASP A 250 3.74 -1.03 -3.00
C ASP A 250 4.14 -0.40 -1.66
N ALA A 251 3.68 -0.98 -0.53
CA ALA A 251 4.15 -0.56 0.78
C ALA A 251 5.68 -0.68 0.85
N ARG A 252 6.33 0.41 1.29
CA ARG A 252 7.78 0.51 1.40
C ARG A 252 8.21 0.05 2.78
N LEU A 253 9.30 -0.72 2.86
CA LEU A 253 9.93 -1.05 4.15
C LEU A 253 10.37 0.25 4.84
N LEU A 254 10.09 0.39 6.12
CA LEU A 254 10.61 1.49 6.93
C LEU A 254 11.95 1.04 7.51
N THR A 255 13.06 1.49 6.95
CA THR A 255 14.42 1.04 7.35
C THR A 255 14.83 1.63 8.69
N ARG A 256 14.38 2.86 9.00
CA ARG A 256 14.73 3.56 10.23
C ARG A 256 13.60 4.44 10.77
N LEU A 257 13.34 4.36 12.07
CA LEU A 257 12.28 5.10 12.76
C LEU A 257 12.75 5.63 14.13
N ASP A 258 12.17 6.75 14.58
CA ASP A 258 12.24 7.14 15.99
C ASP A 258 11.25 6.31 16.83
N TYR A 259 11.50 6.22 18.14
CA TYR A 259 10.61 5.52 19.08
C TYR A 259 9.19 6.06 19.09
N ALA A 260 8.99 7.38 19.03
CA ALA A 260 7.66 7.97 19.08
C ALA A 260 6.86 7.63 17.80
N GLU A 261 7.51 7.65 16.64
CA GLU A 261 6.89 7.27 15.38
C GLU A 261 6.56 5.77 15.37
N ALA A 262 7.52 4.92 15.76
CA ALA A 262 7.28 3.48 15.84
C ALA A 262 6.16 3.14 16.83
N GLN A 263 6.03 3.89 17.92
CA GLN A 263 4.95 3.75 18.90
C GLN A 263 3.59 4.00 18.25
N GLU A 264 3.45 5.11 17.52
CA GLU A 264 2.21 5.47 16.83
C GLU A 264 1.87 4.47 15.69
N ILE A 265 2.87 3.97 14.96
CA ILE A 265 2.62 2.96 13.91
C ILE A 265 2.17 1.63 14.54
N ALA A 266 2.79 1.21 15.64
CA ALA A 266 2.46 -0.03 16.34
C ALA A 266 1.07 0.02 17.00
N THR A 267 0.63 1.17 17.53
CA THR A 267 -0.69 1.32 18.17
C THR A 267 -1.84 1.39 17.17
N THR A 268 -1.61 1.96 15.99
CA THR A 268 -2.67 2.27 15.02
C THR A 268 -3.00 1.12 14.06
N GLY A 269 -2.20 0.04 14.03
CA GLY A 269 -2.55 -1.16 13.27
C GLY A 269 -1.40 -2.04 12.79
N ALA A 270 -0.13 -1.64 12.96
CA ALA A 270 1.01 -2.47 12.55
C ALA A 270 1.27 -3.60 13.55
N LYS A 271 0.75 -4.80 13.26
CA LYS A 271 0.86 -6.00 14.11
C LYS A 271 2.26 -6.65 14.15
N VAL A 272 3.31 -5.93 13.77
CA VAL A 272 4.69 -6.48 13.68
C VAL A 272 5.43 -6.44 15.02
N LEU A 273 5.17 -5.40 15.82
CA LEU A 273 5.78 -5.21 17.13
C LEU A 273 4.71 -4.78 18.13
N HIS A 274 4.70 -5.38 19.32
CA HIS A 274 3.77 -4.93 20.35
C HIS A 274 4.21 -3.56 20.93
N PRO A 275 3.31 -2.56 21.04
CA PRO A 275 3.68 -1.21 21.46
C PRO A 275 4.36 -1.14 22.85
N ARG A 276 4.00 -2.06 23.75
CA ARG A 276 4.60 -2.14 25.11
C ARG A 276 6.11 -2.44 25.11
N ALA A 277 6.66 -2.96 24.02
CA ALA A 277 8.09 -3.25 23.90
C ALA A 277 8.94 -1.98 23.66
N LEU A 278 8.35 -0.89 23.14
CA LEU A 278 9.13 0.31 22.80
C LEU A 278 9.54 1.12 24.03
N GLY A 279 8.65 1.24 25.02
CA GLY A 279 8.87 2.03 26.23
C GLY A 279 10.17 1.69 26.97
N PRO A 280 10.40 0.42 27.37
CA PRO A 280 11.63 0.03 28.08
C PRO A 280 12.91 0.37 27.30
N CYS A 281 12.94 0.10 26.00
CA CYS A 281 14.09 0.39 25.13
C CYS A 281 14.34 1.89 24.98
N ARG A 282 13.28 2.69 24.79
CA ARG A 282 13.35 4.14 24.71
C ARG A 282 13.91 4.75 25.99
N ASP A 283 13.33 4.37 27.14
CA ASP A 283 13.69 4.93 28.45
C ASP A 283 15.17 4.61 28.79
N ALA A 284 15.67 3.44 28.37
CA ALA A 284 17.07 3.03 28.57
C ALA A 284 18.04 3.43 27.43
N GLY A 285 17.55 4.02 26.33
CA GLY A 285 18.36 4.36 25.16
C GLY A 285 18.93 3.16 24.39
N VAL A 286 18.27 2.00 24.43
CA VAL A 286 18.72 0.74 23.81
C VAL A 286 18.04 0.52 22.46
N PRO A 287 18.75 0.59 21.31
CA PRO A 287 18.17 0.41 19.98
C PRO A 287 17.41 -0.91 19.82
N LEU A 288 16.30 -0.88 19.08
CA LEU A 288 15.48 -2.04 18.76
C LEU A 288 15.49 -2.29 17.24
N ALA A 289 15.68 -3.52 16.81
CA ALA A 289 15.62 -3.91 15.40
C ALA A 289 14.54 -4.97 15.18
N ILE A 290 13.81 -4.89 14.08
CA ILE A 290 12.84 -5.89 13.63
C ILE A 290 13.41 -6.57 12.38
N LEU A 291 13.53 -7.89 12.42
CA LEU A 291 14.27 -8.67 11.42
C LEU A 291 13.50 -9.92 10.98
N ASP A 292 13.80 -10.41 9.78
CA ASP A 292 13.18 -11.62 9.22
C ASP A 292 13.99 -12.88 9.56
N THR A 293 13.36 -13.81 10.27
CA THR A 293 13.96 -15.12 10.61
C THR A 293 14.29 -15.94 9.35
N ALA A 294 13.57 -15.76 8.25
CA ALA A 294 13.78 -16.48 6.98
C ALA A 294 14.86 -15.85 6.12
N ARG A 295 15.12 -14.54 6.29
CA ARG A 295 16.10 -13.78 5.51
C ARG A 295 17.02 -12.99 6.46
N PRO A 296 17.95 -13.66 7.17
CA PRO A 296 18.71 -13.02 8.25
C PRO A 296 19.69 -11.95 7.82
N ASP A 297 20.03 -11.90 6.54
CA ASP A 297 20.92 -10.90 5.95
C ASP A 297 20.17 -9.64 5.49
N PHE A 298 18.84 -9.66 5.52
CA PHE A 298 18.01 -8.51 5.18
C PHE A 298 18.03 -7.48 6.34
N PRO A 299 18.25 -6.17 6.06
CA PRO A 299 18.53 -5.17 7.10
C PRO A 299 17.34 -4.88 8.04
N GLY A 300 16.12 -5.05 7.54
CA GLY A 300 14.88 -4.84 8.28
C GLY A 300 14.63 -3.41 8.75
N THR A 301 14.01 -3.24 9.92
CA THR A 301 13.69 -1.93 10.52
C THR A 301 14.50 -1.68 11.78
N SER A 302 15.23 -0.57 11.85
CA SER A 302 15.91 -0.09 13.06
C SER A 302 15.09 1.02 13.73
N ILE A 303 14.97 0.97 15.07
CA ILE A 303 14.27 1.94 15.89
C ILE A 303 15.24 2.47 16.93
N ASP A 304 15.57 3.76 16.83
CA ASP A 304 16.55 4.40 17.71
C ASP A 304 16.33 5.92 17.81
N ALA A 305 16.82 6.52 18.91
CA ALA A 305 16.65 7.95 19.18
C ALA A 305 17.58 8.86 18.33
N SER A 306 18.46 8.27 17.51
CA SER A 306 19.36 9.01 16.62
C SER A 306 18.86 9.06 15.17
N ALA A 307 17.63 8.59 14.92
CA ALA A 307 16.97 8.74 13.64
C ALA A 307 16.75 10.24 13.34
N ALA A 308 17.16 10.69 12.15
CA ALA A 308 16.86 12.05 11.72
C ALA A 308 15.35 12.21 11.55
N ALA A 309 14.80 13.29 12.09
CA ALA A 309 13.39 13.64 11.88
C ALA A 309 13.20 14.05 10.42
N VAL A 310 12.74 13.11 9.58
CA VAL A 310 12.32 13.37 8.21
C VAL A 310 10.84 13.80 8.27
N PRO A 311 10.51 15.07 7.95
CA PRO A 311 9.12 15.51 7.92
C PRO A 311 8.37 14.79 6.79
N GLY A 312 7.17 14.32 7.08
CA GLY A 312 6.39 13.52 6.13
C GLY A 312 5.56 12.46 6.83
N VAL A 313 4.53 11.98 6.14
CA VAL A 313 3.84 10.74 6.48
C VAL A 313 4.80 9.59 6.22
N LYS A 314 5.01 8.73 7.21
CA LYS A 314 5.84 7.52 7.12
C LYS A 314 5.01 6.28 6.91
N ALA A 315 3.84 6.21 7.55
CA ALA A 315 2.94 5.09 7.41
C ALA A 315 1.47 5.50 7.39
N ILE A 316 0.64 4.66 6.77
CA ILE A 316 -0.81 4.68 6.84
C ILE A 316 -1.32 3.32 7.29
N SER A 317 -2.28 3.30 8.20
CA SER A 317 -2.89 2.09 8.74
C SER A 317 -4.41 2.21 8.75
N ARG A 318 -5.08 1.06 8.73
CA ARG A 318 -6.54 0.93 8.87
C ARG A 318 -6.86 -0.03 10.01
N ARG A 319 -7.80 0.36 10.87
CA ARG A 319 -8.33 -0.49 11.93
C ARG A 319 -9.87 -0.51 11.89
N ASN A 320 -10.43 -1.70 11.72
CA ASN A 320 -11.86 -1.94 11.60
C ASN A 320 -12.52 -2.22 12.96
N GLY A 321 -13.86 -2.30 12.99
CA GLY A 321 -14.61 -2.63 14.21
C GLY A 321 -14.61 -1.52 15.26
N ILE A 322 -14.39 -0.28 14.86
CA ILE A 322 -14.46 0.88 15.75
C ILE A 322 -15.92 1.20 16.03
N VAL A 323 -16.20 1.46 17.31
CA VAL A 323 -17.49 1.99 17.76
C VAL A 323 -17.30 3.43 18.18
N LEU A 324 -18.10 4.33 17.61
CA LEU A 324 -18.15 5.73 18.03
C LEU A 324 -19.37 5.98 18.92
N VAL A 325 -19.15 6.74 19.99
CA VAL A 325 -20.22 7.27 20.85
C VAL A 325 -20.17 8.79 20.77
N SER A 326 -21.16 9.38 20.11
CA SER A 326 -21.37 10.82 20.04
C SER A 326 -22.36 11.26 21.11
N MET A 327 -21.98 12.29 21.85
CA MET A 327 -22.68 12.82 23.01
C MET A 327 -22.92 14.31 22.78
N GLU A 328 -24.18 14.67 22.56
CA GLU A 328 -24.61 16.04 22.28
C GLU A 328 -25.32 16.65 23.50
N THR A 329 -24.92 17.85 23.91
CA THR A 329 -25.66 18.64 24.89
C THR A 329 -25.39 20.14 24.73
N VAL A 330 -26.45 20.95 24.87
CA VAL A 330 -26.33 22.43 24.88
C VAL A 330 -25.65 22.91 26.17
N GLY A 331 -25.71 22.12 27.24
CA GLY A 331 -25.19 22.48 28.56
C GLY A 331 -23.67 22.38 28.72
N MET A 332 -22.93 21.82 27.74
CA MET A 332 -21.47 21.69 27.81
C MET A 332 -20.74 23.04 27.89
N TRP A 333 -21.30 24.06 27.24
CA TRP A 333 -20.68 25.38 27.17
C TRP A 333 -20.81 26.08 28.54
N GLN A 334 -19.67 26.30 29.21
CA GLN A 334 -19.54 26.90 30.56
C GLN A 334 -19.94 26.01 31.76
N GLN A 335 -20.23 24.72 31.56
CA GLN A 335 -20.49 23.80 32.68
C GLN A 335 -19.19 23.11 33.14
N VAL A 336 -18.80 23.34 34.39
CA VAL A 336 -17.67 22.65 35.02
C VAL A 336 -18.05 21.19 35.27
N GLY A 337 -17.19 20.26 34.84
CA GLY A 337 -17.27 18.84 35.23
C GLY A 337 -17.92 17.89 34.22
N PHE A 338 -18.58 18.36 33.15
CA PHE A 338 -19.25 17.48 32.20
C PHE A 338 -18.34 16.38 31.61
N LEU A 339 -17.14 16.75 31.16
CA LEU A 339 -16.16 15.78 30.64
C LEU A 339 -15.73 14.78 31.71
N ALA A 340 -15.57 15.22 32.96
CA ALA A 340 -15.22 14.33 34.07
C ALA A 340 -16.35 13.33 34.33
N ASP A 341 -17.59 13.79 34.38
CA ASP A 341 -18.76 12.91 34.55
C ASP A 341 -18.87 11.86 33.44
N VAL A 342 -18.64 12.28 32.18
CA VAL A 342 -18.61 11.36 31.03
C VAL A 342 -17.54 10.29 31.21
N PHE A 343 -16.28 10.68 31.44
CA PHE A 343 -15.19 9.73 31.60
C PHE A 343 -15.32 8.84 32.84
N ASP A 344 -15.97 9.33 33.91
CA ASP A 344 -16.29 8.52 35.09
C ASP A 344 -17.31 7.42 34.76
N ARG A 345 -18.27 7.66 33.86
CA ARG A 345 -19.16 6.59 33.36
C ARG A 345 -18.41 5.56 32.54
N PHE A 346 -17.55 5.98 31.61
CA PHE A 346 -16.70 5.05 30.86
C PHE A 346 -15.85 4.19 31.81
N ARG A 347 -15.24 4.80 32.83
CA ARG A 347 -14.48 4.11 33.88
C ARG A 347 -15.34 3.12 34.67
N ALA A 348 -16.55 3.51 35.09
CA ALA A 348 -17.45 2.65 35.86
C ALA A 348 -17.86 1.39 35.09
N HIS A 349 -17.95 1.50 33.76
CA HIS A 349 -18.24 0.38 32.86
C HIS A 349 -16.97 -0.35 32.37
N GLY A 350 -15.77 0.05 32.81
CA GLY A 350 -14.52 -0.59 32.44
C GLY A 350 -14.13 -0.42 30.97
N LEU A 351 -14.60 0.65 30.32
CA LEU A 351 -14.35 0.94 28.92
C LEU A 351 -13.17 1.91 28.76
N SER A 352 -12.28 1.61 27.83
CA SER A 352 -11.16 2.49 27.45
C SER A 352 -11.54 3.31 26.22
N VAL A 353 -11.28 4.62 26.30
CA VAL A 353 -11.46 5.57 25.20
C VAL A 353 -10.14 5.74 24.47
N ASP A 354 -10.20 5.74 23.14
CA ASP A 354 -9.00 5.82 22.29
C ASP A 354 -8.89 7.19 21.57
N LEU A 355 -9.86 7.54 20.73
CA LEU A 355 -9.91 8.81 20.01
C LEU A 355 -10.99 9.72 20.61
N ILE A 356 -10.74 11.03 20.60
CA ILE A 356 -11.67 12.04 21.10
C ILE A 356 -11.73 13.18 20.08
N GLY A 357 -12.93 13.54 19.65
CA GLY A 357 -13.20 14.77 18.92
C GLY A 357 -14.22 15.60 19.68
N SER A 358 -13.97 16.89 19.81
CA SER A 358 -14.85 17.81 20.52
C SER A 358 -15.23 19.01 19.67
N SER A 359 -16.43 19.49 19.90
CA SER A 359 -16.92 20.82 19.52
C SER A 359 -17.48 21.51 20.78
N GLU A 360 -18.09 22.68 20.64
CA GLU A 360 -18.68 23.42 21.76
C GLU A 360 -19.84 22.68 22.44
N THR A 361 -20.57 21.83 21.70
CA THR A 361 -21.81 21.18 22.16
C THR A 361 -21.88 19.67 21.89
N ASN A 362 -20.86 19.09 21.26
CA ASN A 362 -20.80 17.67 20.95
C ASN A 362 -19.40 17.12 21.20
N ILE A 363 -19.32 15.95 21.84
CA ILE A 363 -18.11 15.14 21.98
C ILE A 363 -18.36 13.79 21.34
N THR A 364 -17.45 13.37 20.48
CA THR A 364 -17.45 12.02 19.91
C THR A 364 -16.20 11.30 20.40
N VAL A 365 -16.39 10.12 20.98
CA VAL A 365 -15.30 9.25 21.44
C VAL A 365 -15.32 7.93 20.69
N SER A 366 -14.14 7.36 20.42
CA SER A 366 -14.03 5.99 19.94
C SER A 366 -13.70 5.03 21.07
N LEU A 367 -14.18 3.80 20.92
CA LEU A 367 -13.91 2.70 21.84
C LEU A 367 -13.01 1.67 21.16
N ASP A 368 -11.99 1.21 21.89
CA ASP A 368 -11.04 0.21 21.40
C ASP A 368 -11.69 -1.19 21.44
N PRO A 369 -11.77 -1.93 20.32
CA PRO A 369 -12.37 -3.27 20.26
C PRO A 369 -11.59 -4.27 21.14
N SER A 370 -11.90 -4.27 22.43
CA SER A 370 -11.45 -5.26 23.41
C SER A 370 -12.54 -6.30 23.64
N ASP A 371 -12.18 -7.47 24.17
CA ASP A 371 -13.10 -8.59 24.44
C ASP A 371 -14.32 -8.18 25.31
N ASN A 372 -14.22 -7.07 26.06
CA ASN A 372 -15.32 -6.49 26.85
C ASN A 372 -16.45 -5.85 25.99
N LEU A 373 -16.14 -5.33 24.80
CA LEU A 373 -17.10 -4.67 23.90
C LEU A 373 -17.98 -5.64 23.11
N VAL A 374 -17.61 -6.92 23.07
CA VAL A 374 -18.36 -7.95 22.33
C VAL A 374 -19.69 -8.31 23.04
N SER A 375 -19.91 -7.82 24.27
CA SER A 375 -21.21 -7.91 24.93
C SER A 375 -22.07 -6.67 24.64
N THR A 376 -23.16 -6.85 23.89
CA THR A 376 -24.14 -5.79 23.54
C THR A 376 -24.70 -5.09 24.79
N ASP A 377 -24.74 -5.79 25.92
CA ASP A 377 -25.26 -5.29 27.19
C ASP A 377 -24.43 -4.16 27.81
N VAL A 378 -23.09 -4.12 27.61
CA VAL A 378 -22.25 -3.06 28.21
C VAL A 378 -22.46 -1.72 27.50
N LEU A 379 -22.51 -1.72 26.16
CA LEU A 379 -22.78 -0.51 25.36
C LEU A 379 -24.18 0.06 25.60
N ALA A 380 -25.19 -0.82 25.73
CA ALA A 380 -26.55 -0.41 26.06
C ALA A 380 -26.62 0.25 27.44
N ARG A 381 -26.02 -0.35 28.47
CA ARG A 381 -25.95 0.20 29.83
C ARG A 381 -25.21 1.54 29.90
N LEU A 382 -24.08 1.65 29.20
CA LEU A 382 -23.36 2.93 29.08
C LEU A 382 -24.25 4.00 28.45
N SER A 383 -24.94 3.66 27.36
CA SER A 383 -25.80 4.60 26.63
C SER A 383 -26.96 5.09 27.50
N GLU A 384 -27.57 4.21 28.30
CA GLU A 384 -28.62 4.58 29.26
C GLU A 384 -28.10 5.51 30.38
N ASP A 385 -26.89 5.25 30.89
CA ASP A 385 -26.27 6.09 31.91
C ASP A 385 -25.91 7.49 31.40
N LEU A 386 -25.34 7.57 30.19
CA LEU A 386 -25.01 8.83 29.52
C LEU A 386 -26.27 9.60 29.10
N ALA A 387 -27.33 8.90 28.67
CA ALA A 387 -28.61 9.48 28.26
C ALA A 387 -29.32 10.30 29.36
N ARG A 388 -28.91 10.15 30.62
CA ARG A 388 -29.43 10.92 31.76
C ARG A 388 -29.07 12.41 31.70
N PHE A 389 -28.01 12.78 30.98
CA PHE A 389 -27.50 14.15 30.94
C PHE A 389 -27.00 14.62 29.57
N CYS A 390 -26.96 13.76 28.54
CA CYS A 390 -26.72 14.14 27.15
C CYS A 390 -27.53 13.28 26.17
N ARG A 391 -27.65 13.70 24.91
CA ARG A 391 -28.19 12.87 23.85
C ARG A 391 -27.06 11.98 23.30
N VAL A 392 -27.27 10.67 23.31
CA VAL A 392 -26.28 9.69 22.86
C VAL A 392 -26.64 9.14 21.49
N LYS A 393 -25.64 9.08 20.60
CA LYS A 393 -25.72 8.41 19.29
C LYS A 393 -24.54 7.45 19.17
N VAL A 394 -24.84 6.18 18.92
CA VAL A 394 -23.82 5.16 18.63
C VAL A 394 -23.71 4.99 17.11
N ILE A 395 -22.47 4.96 16.60
CA ILE A 395 -22.17 4.76 15.17
C ILE A 395 -21.20 3.59 15.06
N ALA A 396 -21.63 2.53 14.38
CA ALA A 396 -20.88 1.30 14.15
C ALA A 396 -21.49 0.50 12.99
N PRO A 397 -20.72 -0.34 12.27
CA PRO A 397 -19.26 -0.49 12.38
C PRO A 397 -18.51 0.60 11.62
N CYS A 398 -17.47 1.16 12.25
CA CYS A 398 -16.60 2.15 11.64
C CYS A 398 -15.16 1.63 11.47
N ALA A 399 -14.42 2.27 10.56
CA ALA A 399 -12.99 2.05 10.38
C ALA A 399 -12.22 3.35 10.65
N ALA A 400 -11.11 3.24 11.38
CA ALA A 400 -10.15 4.32 11.57
C ALA A 400 -9.01 4.18 10.56
N VAL A 401 -8.79 5.21 9.74
CA VAL A 401 -7.65 5.36 8.85
C VAL A 401 -6.70 6.37 9.47
N THR A 402 -5.49 5.93 9.84
CA THR A 402 -4.52 6.77 10.53
C THR A 402 -3.28 7.00 9.68
N LEU A 403 -2.93 8.27 9.49
CA LEU A 403 -1.66 8.73 8.96
C LEU A 403 -0.69 8.91 10.12
N VAL A 404 0.50 8.33 10.03
CA VAL A 404 1.56 8.45 11.04
C VAL A 404 2.82 9.00 10.39
N GLY A 405 3.44 10.00 11.01
CA GLY A 405 4.59 10.70 10.47
C GLY A 405 5.15 11.75 11.42
N CYS A 406 5.90 12.70 10.89
CA CYS A 406 6.41 13.84 11.63
C CYS A 406 6.04 15.15 10.91
N GLY A 407 5.64 16.16 11.68
CA GLY A 407 5.28 17.48 11.14
C GLY A 407 3.90 17.53 10.49
N MET A 408 2.92 16.80 11.02
CA MET A 408 1.61 16.63 10.38
C MET A 408 0.86 17.95 10.13
N ARG A 409 0.94 18.93 11.04
CA ARG A 409 0.35 20.27 10.88
C ARG A 409 0.93 21.01 9.67
N SER A 410 2.24 20.92 9.48
CA SER A 410 2.91 21.57 8.34
C SER A 410 2.51 20.95 7.00
N LEU A 411 2.08 19.68 7.01
CA LEU A 411 1.76 18.90 5.81
C LEU A 411 0.32 19.06 5.36
N LEU A 412 -0.55 19.72 6.12
CA LEU A 412 -1.97 19.88 5.80
C LEU A 412 -2.22 20.39 4.37
N HIS A 413 -1.38 21.32 3.88
CA HIS A 413 -1.48 21.85 2.51
C HIS A 413 -1.18 20.81 1.40
N ARG A 414 -0.49 19.71 1.72
CA ARG A 414 -0.21 18.60 0.79
C ARG A 414 -1.22 17.46 0.89
N LEU A 415 -2.14 17.50 1.86
CA LEU A 415 -3.15 16.45 2.04
C LEU A 415 -4.45 16.75 1.29
N SER A 416 -4.52 17.80 0.45
CA SER A 416 -5.74 18.19 -0.27
C SER A 416 -6.37 17.04 -1.07
N ASP A 417 -5.54 16.28 -1.78
CA ASP A 417 -6.01 15.20 -2.65
C ASP A 417 -6.53 14.01 -1.86
N ILE A 418 -5.96 13.80 -0.67
CA ILE A 418 -6.41 12.78 0.30
C ILE A 418 -7.77 13.19 0.85
N TRP A 419 -7.98 14.47 1.14
CA TRP A 419 -9.28 14.98 1.61
C TRP A 419 -10.33 14.83 0.52
N ALA A 420 -9.97 15.11 -0.73
CA ALA A 420 -10.84 14.90 -1.88
C ALA A 420 -11.19 13.42 -2.09
N ALA A 421 -10.28 12.49 -1.78
CA ALA A 421 -10.52 11.05 -1.91
C ALA A 421 -11.61 10.52 -0.97
N PHE A 422 -11.83 11.17 0.19
CA PHE A 422 -12.97 10.84 1.06
C PHE A 422 -14.32 11.32 0.51
N GLY A 423 -14.36 12.13 -0.55
CA GLY A 423 -15.59 12.49 -1.27
C GLY A 423 -16.58 13.36 -0.48
N ARG A 424 -17.87 13.29 -0.87
CA ARG A 424 -18.95 14.14 -0.36
C ARG A 424 -19.68 13.55 0.87
N GLU A 425 -19.30 12.37 1.39
CA GLU A 425 -19.95 11.72 2.54
C GLU A 425 -18.98 11.17 3.64
N ARG A 426 -19.30 11.55 4.90
CA ARG A 426 -19.20 10.84 6.20
C ARG A 426 -17.84 10.47 6.82
N VAL A 427 -16.91 11.41 6.91
CA VAL A 427 -15.95 11.38 8.03
C VAL A 427 -16.70 11.71 9.32
N HIS A 428 -16.86 10.72 10.21
CA HIS A 428 -17.55 10.87 11.50
C HIS A 428 -16.69 11.57 12.54
N LEU A 429 -15.38 11.35 12.48
CA LEU A 429 -14.41 11.89 13.44
C LEU A 429 -13.08 12.15 12.73
N ILE A 430 -12.50 13.33 12.99
CA ILE A 430 -11.11 13.64 12.69
C ILE A 430 -10.42 13.88 14.02
N SER A 431 -9.32 13.16 14.28
CA SER A 431 -8.51 13.30 15.49
C SER A 431 -7.07 13.55 15.08
N GLN A 432 -6.51 14.67 15.53
CA GLN A 432 -5.09 14.99 15.36
C GLN A 432 -4.40 14.94 16.71
N SER A 433 -3.31 14.19 16.79
CA SER A 433 -2.46 14.17 17.98
C SER A 433 -1.88 15.56 18.33
N SER A 434 -1.71 15.79 19.63
CA SER A 434 -1.05 17.01 20.14
C SER A 434 0.46 17.00 19.88
N ASN A 435 1.08 15.82 19.80
CA ASN A 435 2.50 15.59 19.52
C ASN A 435 2.88 15.71 18.02
N ASP A 436 1.91 16.01 17.15
CA ASP A 436 2.08 16.21 15.71
C ASP A 436 2.59 14.97 14.93
N LEU A 437 2.36 13.77 15.49
CA LEU A 437 2.82 12.50 14.91
C LEU A 437 1.74 11.73 14.16
N ASN A 438 0.47 11.94 14.47
CA ASN A 438 -0.63 11.25 13.80
C ASN A 438 -1.81 12.16 13.45
N LEU A 439 -2.55 11.74 12.42
CA LEU A 439 -3.83 12.28 11.98
C LEU A 439 -4.75 11.11 11.59
N THR A 440 -5.88 10.97 12.28
CA THR A 440 -6.83 9.86 12.11
C THR A 440 -8.17 10.34 11.60
N PHE A 441 -8.71 9.62 10.63
CA PHE A 441 -10.06 9.79 10.07
C PHE A 441 -10.88 8.55 10.40
N VAL A 442 -12.10 8.74 10.90
CA VAL A 442 -13.03 7.63 11.14
C VAL A 442 -14.19 7.73 10.17
N ILE A 443 -14.42 6.65 9.41
CA ILE A 443 -15.43 6.53 8.36
C ILE A 443 -16.25 5.25 8.55
N ASP A 444 -17.35 5.09 7.83
CA ASP A 444 -18.09 3.83 7.79
C ASP A 444 -17.20 2.69 7.24
N GLU A 445 -17.29 1.50 7.82
CA GLU A 445 -16.38 0.40 7.46
C GLU A 445 -16.52 -0.04 6.00
N ALA A 446 -17.73 0.04 5.43
CA ALA A 446 -18.01 -0.27 4.03
C ALA A 446 -17.28 0.68 3.06
N ASP A 447 -17.09 1.95 3.45
CA ASP A 447 -16.43 2.97 2.63
C ASP A 447 -14.89 2.88 2.74
N ALA A 448 -14.38 2.16 3.74
CA ALA A 448 -12.95 1.98 3.94
C ALA A 448 -12.35 0.85 3.07
N GLU A 449 -13.18 0.05 2.41
CA GLU A 449 -12.72 -1.03 1.54
C GLU A 449 -12.09 -0.48 0.24
N GLY A 450 -10.88 -0.96 -0.11
CA GLY A 450 -10.15 -0.48 -1.29
C GLY A 450 -9.56 0.93 -1.18
N LEU A 451 -9.85 1.68 -0.11
CA LEU A 451 -9.37 3.05 0.08
C LEU A 451 -7.88 3.13 0.46
N LEU A 452 -7.38 2.17 1.23
CA LEU A 452 -6.01 2.20 1.76
C LEU A 452 -4.92 2.24 0.66
N PRO A 453 -4.96 1.40 -0.40
CA PRO A 453 -4.03 1.50 -1.53
C PRO A 453 -4.10 2.85 -2.26
N GLN A 454 -5.31 3.39 -2.45
CA GLN A 454 -5.51 4.67 -3.14
C GLN A 454 -4.90 5.84 -2.35
N LEU A 455 -5.18 5.90 -1.04
CA LEU A 455 -4.61 6.93 -0.17
C LEU A 455 -3.10 6.82 -0.06
N HIS A 456 -2.55 5.61 -0.01
CA HIS A 456 -1.11 5.39 -0.02
C HIS A 456 -0.45 5.93 -1.29
N ALA A 457 -1.03 5.65 -2.46
CA ALA A 457 -0.55 6.18 -3.74
C ALA A 457 -0.63 7.72 -3.79
N LEU A 458 -1.74 8.32 -3.32
CA LEU A 458 -1.91 9.78 -3.26
C LEU A 458 -0.92 10.45 -2.29
N LEU A 459 -0.61 9.82 -1.15
CA LEU A 459 0.40 10.29 -0.22
C LEU A 459 1.79 10.36 -0.86
N ILE A 460 2.13 9.37 -1.69
CA ILE A 460 3.39 9.34 -2.45
C ILE A 460 3.37 10.43 -3.53
N ALA A 461 2.31 10.50 -4.32
CA ALA A 461 2.19 11.44 -5.44
C ALA A 461 2.22 12.91 -5.00
N SER A 462 1.56 13.24 -3.90
CA SER A 462 1.56 14.60 -3.31
C SER A 462 2.89 14.99 -2.66
N GLY A 463 3.83 14.04 -2.51
CA GLY A 463 5.07 14.25 -1.76
C GLY A 463 4.82 14.46 -0.25
N ALA A 464 3.64 14.10 0.26
CA ALA A 464 3.37 14.04 1.69
C ALA A 464 4.06 12.83 2.34
N MET A 465 4.25 11.74 1.61
CA MET A 465 5.09 10.59 1.95
C MET A 465 6.36 10.61 1.09
N PRO A 466 7.52 11.07 1.63
CA PRO A 466 8.73 11.29 0.85
C PRO A 466 9.51 9.99 0.60
N VAL A 467 8.95 9.07 -0.19
CA VAL A 467 9.54 7.74 -0.48
C VAL A 467 10.91 7.78 -1.15
N GLY A 468 11.29 8.91 -1.78
CA GLY A 468 12.63 9.10 -2.32
C GLY A 468 13.72 9.25 -1.26
N ASN A 469 13.37 9.38 0.02
CA ASN A 469 14.33 9.39 1.12
C ASN A 469 14.70 7.95 1.52
N VAL A 470 15.83 7.48 0.98
CA VAL A 470 16.36 6.12 1.20
C VAL A 470 16.82 5.84 2.63
N ASP A 471 16.98 6.88 3.48
CA ASP A 471 17.35 6.68 4.89
C ASP A 471 16.19 6.14 5.72
N VAL A 472 14.94 6.38 5.29
CA VAL A 472 13.71 5.95 5.96
C VAL A 472 12.95 4.91 5.15
N PHE A 473 12.88 5.06 3.82
CA PHE A 473 12.12 4.19 2.95
C PHE A 473 13.03 3.26 2.16
N GLY A 474 12.86 1.96 2.39
CA GLY A 474 13.51 0.88 1.68
C GLY A 474 12.65 0.30 0.54
N PRO A 475 12.97 -0.93 0.09
CA PRO A 475 12.30 -1.55 -1.04
C PRO A 475 10.81 -1.82 -0.76
N ARG A 476 10.04 -1.95 -1.83
CA ARG A 476 8.62 -2.33 -1.81
C ARG A 476 8.46 -3.77 -1.34
N TRP A 477 7.32 -4.06 -0.73
CA TRP A 477 6.99 -5.43 -0.37
C TRP A 477 7.02 -6.37 -1.58
N ARG A 478 6.46 -5.97 -2.71
CA ARG A 478 6.49 -6.78 -3.94
C ARG A 478 7.90 -7.06 -4.46
N GLU A 479 8.85 -6.13 -4.31
CA GLU A 479 10.28 -6.33 -4.63
C GLU A 479 10.89 -7.38 -3.69
N ILE A 480 10.61 -7.24 -2.39
CA ILE A 480 11.04 -8.17 -1.35
C ILE A 480 10.44 -9.58 -1.56
N ALA A 481 9.21 -9.66 -2.06
CA ALA A 481 8.51 -10.90 -2.36
C ALA A 481 8.94 -11.54 -3.70
N GLY A 482 9.74 -10.83 -4.51
CA GLY A 482 10.17 -11.31 -5.84
C GLY A 482 9.05 -11.30 -6.89
N ALA A 483 8.02 -10.48 -6.70
CA ALA A 483 6.83 -10.43 -7.54
C ALA A 483 6.83 -9.29 -8.57
N VAL A 484 7.96 -8.63 -8.79
CA VAL A 484 8.07 -7.45 -9.67
C VAL A 484 8.41 -7.87 -11.10
N ARG A 485 7.66 -7.36 -12.06
CA ARG A 485 8.05 -7.38 -13.47
C ARG A 485 9.05 -6.26 -13.75
N PRO A 486 10.32 -6.59 -14.07
CA PRO A 486 11.28 -5.55 -14.39
C PRO A 486 10.86 -4.81 -15.65
N ARG A 487 10.95 -3.48 -15.62
CA ARG A 487 10.83 -2.65 -16.82
C ARG A 487 12.01 -2.95 -17.75
N GLU A 488 11.72 -3.16 -19.03
CA GLU A 488 12.75 -3.34 -20.05
C GLU A 488 13.60 -2.07 -20.17
N THR A 489 14.86 -2.24 -20.56
CA THR A 489 15.74 -1.09 -20.81
C THR A 489 15.18 -0.28 -21.98
N PRO A 490 14.93 1.03 -21.80
CA PRO A 490 14.34 1.85 -22.87
C PRO A 490 15.22 1.88 -24.13
N TRP A 491 14.60 1.75 -25.30
CA TRP A 491 15.27 1.71 -26.61
C TRP A 491 16.23 2.89 -26.83
N TRP A 492 15.87 4.08 -26.33
CA TRP A 492 16.64 5.31 -26.53
C TRP A 492 18.02 5.26 -25.87
N ARG A 493 18.24 4.37 -24.89
CA ARG A 493 19.59 4.15 -24.32
C ARG A 493 20.53 3.53 -25.35
N GLY A 494 20.03 2.58 -26.16
CA GLY A 494 20.77 1.97 -27.26
C GLY A 494 21.00 2.93 -28.43
N GLU A 495 20.06 3.84 -28.66
CA GLU A 495 20.10 4.83 -29.75
C GLU A 495 20.75 6.17 -29.34
N ARG A 496 21.43 6.26 -28.19
CA ARG A 496 21.97 7.52 -27.64
C ARG A 496 22.76 8.34 -28.66
N ALA A 497 23.69 7.71 -29.39
CA ALA A 497 24.54 8.41 -30.33
C ALA A 497 23.74 9.03 -31.50
N ARG A 498 22.75 8.29 -32.01
CA ARG A 498 21.86 8.76 -33.07
C ARG A 498 20.95 9.88 -32.59
N LEU A 499 20.41 9.77 -31.38
CA LEU A 499 19.57 10.81 -30.77
C LEU A 499 20.36 12.10 -30.51
N LEU A 500 21.60 12.01 -30.04
CA LEU A 500 22.47 13.17 -29.89
C LEU A 500 22.75 13.88 -31.23
N ALA A 501 22.90 13.12 -32.31
CA ALA A 501 23.10 13.69 -33.66
C ALA A 501 21.84 14.37 -34.23
N LEU A 502 20.64 13.97 -33.77
CA LEU A 502 19.36 14.57 -34.16
C LEU A 502 19.01 15.81 -33.32
N ALA A 503 19.63 16.00 -32.17
CA ALA A 503 19.42 17.16 -31.32
C ALA A 503 20.07 18.41 -31.94
N ALA A 504 19.31 19.49 -32.05
CA ALA A 504 19.79 20.76 -32.56
C ALA A 504 19.33 21.91 -31.64
N PRO A 505 20.25 22.78 -31.17
CA PRO A 505 19.88 23.90 -30.30
C PRO A 505 18.80 24.79 -30.93
N GLY A 506 17.73 25.07 -30.19
CA GLY A 506 16.62 25.91 -30.64
C GLY A 506 15.60 25.17 -31.52
N ALA A 507 15.77 23.88 -31.76
CA ALA A 507 14.87 23.05 -32.55
C ALA A 507 14.50 21.76 -31.78
N PRO A 508 13.59 21.85 -30.77
CA PRO A 508 13.08 20.67 -30.10
C PRO A 508 12.53 19.64 -31.10
N ARG A 509 12.78 18.36 -30.86
CA ARG A 509 12.46 17.29 -31.81
C ARG A 509 11.85 16.08 -31.13
N TYR A 510 10.71 15.63 -31.63
CA TYR A 510 10.17 14.32 -31.33
C TYR A 510 10.86 13.26 -32.19
N VAL A 511 11.26 12.15 -31.57
CA VAL A 511 11.82 10.99 -32.26
C VAL A 511 11.00 9.75 -31.89
N TYR A 512 10.50 9.05 -32.90
CA TYR A 512 9.67 7.85 -32.74
C TYR A 512 10.37 6.58 -33.23
N HIS A 513 10.40 5.54 -32.39
CA HIS A 513 11.00 4.25 -32.69
C HIS A 513 9.94 3.24 -33.16
N LEU A 514 9.81 3.03 -34.47
CA LEU A 514 8.81 2.13 -35.05
C LEU A 514 8.92 0.67 -34.56
N PRO A 515 10.12 0.10 -34.31
CA PRO A 515 10.20 -1.26 -33.79
C PRO A 515 9.48 -1.42 -32.44
N THR A 516 9.50 -0.40 -31.57
CA THR A 516 8.75 -0.42 -30.30
C THR A 516 7.24 -0.43 -30.55
N VAL A 517 6.75 0.37 -31.50
CA VAL A 517 5.33 0.39 -31.89
C VAL A 517 4.88 -0.98 -32.38
N ARG A 518 5.67 -1.60 -33.27
CA ARG A 518 5.39 -2.95 -33.80
C ARG A 518 5.45 -4.02 -32.72
N ALA A 519 6.42 -3.95 -31.81
CA ALA A 519 6.51 -4.89 -30.70
C ALA A 519 5.26 -4.81 -29.79
N ARG A 520 4.82 -3.60 -29.43
CA ARG A 520 3.59 -3.40 -28.64
C ARG A 520 2.33 -3.87 -29.39
N ALA A 521 2.25 -3.62 -30.70
CA ALA A 521 1.17 -4.11 -31.56
C ALA A 521 1.10 -5.65 -31.58
N ARG A 522 2.24 -6.32 -31.78
CA ARG A 522 2.35 -7.79 -31.77
C ARG A 522 2.00 -8.39 -30.42
N ALA A 523 2.40 -7.75 -29.33
CA ALA A 523 2.05 -8.19 -27.98
C ALA A 523 0.52 -8.20 -27.77
N LEU A 524 -0.20 -7.18 -28.26
CA LEU A 524 -1.68 -7.18 -28.23
C LEU A 524 -2.31 -8.12 -29.25
N ALA A 525 -1.68 -8.31 -30.41
CA ALA A 525 -2.13 -9.28 -31.42
C ALA A 525 -2.11 -10.73 -30.88
N ALA A 526 -1.18 -11.03 -29.96
CA ALA A 526 -1.08 -12.35 -29.31
C ALA A 526 -2.21 -12.65 -28.29
N ILE A 527 -2.99 -11.64 -27.87
CA ILE A 527 -4.08 -11.81 -26.91
C ILE A 527 -5.30 -12.45 -27.60
N ALA A 528 -5.40 -13.78 -27.51
CA ALA A 528 -6.39 -14.57 -28.24
C ALA A 528 -7.87 -14.17 -27.98
N PRO A 529 -8.29 -13.79 -26.77
CA PRO A 529 -9.68 -13.37 -26.53
C PRO A 529 -10.12 -12.09 -27.26
N VAL A 530 -9.18 -11.28 -27.75
CA VAL A 530 -9.48 -10.02 -28.46
C VAL A 530 -9.61 -10.29 -29.96
N ASP A 531 -10.81 -10.05 -30.49
CA ASP A 531 -11.15 -10.30 -31.90
C ASP A 531 -10.82 -9.10 -32.81
N ARG A 532 -11.04 -7.87 -32.34
CA ARG A 532 -10.82 -6.64 -33.10
C ARG A 532 -9.97 -5.65 -32.33
N ARG A 533 -9.11 -4.92 -33.05
CA ARG A 533 -8.18 -3.95 -32.47
C ARG A 533 -8.21 -2.69 -33.30
N PHE A 534 -8.47 -1.56 -32.67
CA PHE A 534 -8.39 -0.24 -33.29
C PHE A 534 -7.32 0.58 -32.58
N TYR A 535 -6.56 1.36 -33.35
CA TYR A 535 -5.62 2.32 -32.80
C TYR A 535 -6.29 3.69 -32.67
N ALA A 536 -6.37 4.22 -31.45
CA ALA A 536 -6.89 5.55 -31.20
C ALA A 536 -5.88 6.63 -31.65
N ILE A 537 -6.07 7.17 -32.85
CA ILE A 537 -5.04 7.98 -33.52
C ILE A 537 -4.77 9.33 -32.83
N LYS A 538 -5.72 9.79 -32.01
CA LYS A 538 -5.56 10.94 -31.11
C LYS A 538 -4.36 10.81 -30.16
N ALA A 539 -3.85 9.60 -29.94
CA ALA A 539 -2.60 9.38 -29.21
C ALA A 539 -1.38 9.82 -30.02
N ASN A 540 -1.29 9.46 -31.30
CA ASN A 540 -0.25 9.91 -32.23
C ASN A 540 -0.69 9.64 -33.68
N SER A 541 -0.94 10.70 -34.44
CA SER A 541 -1.45 10.60 -35.81
C SER A 541 -0.36 10.59 -36.89
N HIS A 542 0.91 10.36 -36.53
CA HIS A 542 2.02 10.39 -37.47
C HIS A 542 1.86 9.32 -38.57
N PRO A 543 1.92 9.66 -39.87
CA PRO A 543 1.61 8.73 -40.97
C PRO A 543 2.39 7.41 -40.95
N ALA A 544 3.67 7.45 -40.57
CA ALA A 544 4.49 6.23 -40.47
C ALA A 544 4.02 5.27 -39.35
N ILE A 545 3.50 5.81 -38.24
CA ILE A 545 2.94 5.02 -37.14
C ILE A 545 1.61 4.40 -37.56
N LEU A 546 0.75 5.19 -38.22
CA LEU A 546 -0.53 4.71 -38.74
C LEU A 546 -0.33 3.53 -39.70
N ARG A 547 0.58 3.66 -40.67
CA ARG A 547 0.91 2.57 -41.61
C ARG A 547 1.46 1.35 -40.89
N ALA A 548 2.41 1.53 -39.95
CA ALA A 548 2.99 0.43 -39.19
C ALA A 548 1.94 -0.35 -38.40
N LEU A 549 0.96 0.32 -37.77
CA LEU A 549 -0.08 -0.34 -37.00
C LEU A 549 -1.10 -1.08 -37.88
N VAL A 550 -1.47 -0.50 -39.02
CA VAL A 550 -2.36 -1.16 -40.00
C VAL A 550 -1.70 -2.40 -40.59
N GLU A 551 -0.40 -2.37 -40.87
CA GLU A 551 0.38 -3.53 -41.32
C GLU A 551 0.42 -4.66 -40.26
N GLU A 552 0.42 -4.32 -38.97
CA GLU A 552 0.32 -5.30 -37.86
C GLU A 552 -1.15 -5.72 -37.58
N GLY A 553 -2.10 -5.31 -38.42
CA GLY A 553 -3.49 -5.79 -38.41
C GLY A 553 -4.47 -4.93 -37.62
N PHE A 554 -4.10 -3.72 -37.20
CA PHE A 554 -5.01 -2.81 -36.50
C PHE A 554 -5.93 -2.05 -37.46
N GLY A 555 -7.17 -1.83 -37.06
CA GLY A 555 -8.00 -0.75 -37.57
C GLY A 555 -7.63 0.59 -36.95
N LEU A 556 -8.30 1.68 -37.35
CA LEU A 556 -8.04 3.03 -36.84
C LEU A 556 -9.31 3.62 -36.23
N GLU A 557 -9.18 4.18 -35.03
CA GLU A 557 -10.25 4.93 -34.35
C GLU A 557 -10.01 6.44 -34.50
N CYS A 558 -11.05 7.14 -34.95
CA CYS A 558 -11.06 8.57 -35.22
C CYS A 558 -12.18 9.25 -34.45
N VAL A 559 -11.93 10.47 -33.95
CA VAL A 559 -12.89 11.27 -33.20
C VAL A 559 -13.35 12.53 -33.93
N SER A 560 -12.76 12.84 -35.09
CA SER A 560 -13.16 13.99 -35.93
C SER A 560 -13.10 13.67 -37.43
N LEU A 561 -13.83 14.46 -38.23
CA LEU A 561 -13.77 14.36 -39.70
C LEU A 561 -12.36 14.62 -40.26
N ALA A 562 -11.58 15.50 -39.63
CA ALA A 562 -10.20 15.77 -40.05
C ALA A 562 -9.31 14.52 -39.87
N GLU A 563 -9.52 13.79 -38.77
CA GLU A 563 -8.84 12.50 -38.54
C GLU A 563 -9.25 11.45 -39.57
N LEU A 564 -10.54 11.38 -39.95
CA LEU A 564 -10.99 10.48 -41.01
C LEU A 564 -10.28 10.76 -42.34
N HIS A 565 -10.21 12.02 -42.75
CA HIS A 565 -9.49 12.39 -43.98
C HIS A 565 -8.01 12.03 -43.91
N LEU A 566 -7.36 12.33 -42.77
CA LEU A 566 -5.96 12.01 -42.54
C LEU A 566 -5.67 10.51 -42.68
N VAL A 567 -6.49 9.64 -42.10
CA VAL A 567 -6.20 8.19 -42.15
C VAL A 567 -6.36 7.60 -43.55
N PHE A 568 -7.36 8.04 -44.31
CA PHE A 568 -7.55 7.59 -45.69
C PHE A 568 -6.50 8.18 -46.65
N GLU A 569 -5.93 9.35 -46.35
CA GLU A 569 -4.80 9.92 -47.09
C GLU A 569 -3.47 9.24 -46.73
N ALA A 570 -3.25 8.93 -45.44
CA ALA A 570 -1.97 8.45 -44.94
C ALA A 570 -1.72 6.94 -45.18
N VAL A 571 -2.79 6.15 -45.33
CA VAL A 571 -2.75 4.69 -45.42
C VAL A 571 -3.42 4.18 -46.68
N ASP A 572 -2.61 3.81 -47.66
CA ASP A 572 -3.08 3.24 -48.91
C ASP A 572 -3.84 1.93 -48.70
N GLY A 573 -5.02 1.82 -49.31
CA GLY A 573 -5.83 0.59 -49.28
C GLY A 573 -6.63 0.35 -47.99
N LEU A 574 -6.65 1.31 -47.05
CA LEU A 574 -7.46 1.25 -45.84
C LEU A 574 -8.96 1.12 -46.18
N GLN A 575 -9.59 0.03 -45.72
CA GLN A 575 -11.01 -0.19 -45.98
C GLN A 575 -11.89 0.56 -44.96
N PRO A 576 -13.03 1.14 -45.36
CA PRO A 576 -13.92 1.84 -44.42
C PRO A 576 -14.35 1.02 -43.21
N GLY A 577 -14.55 -0.30 -43.38
CA GLY A 577 -14.90 -1.21 -42.28
C GLY A 577 -13.80 -1.41 -41.23
N GLN A 578 -12.56 -0.98 -41.51
CA GLN A 578 -11.43 -0.96 -40.57
C GLN A 578 -11.34 0.36 -39.79
N VAL A 579 -12.21 1.33 -40.09
CA VAL A 579 -12.23 2.62 -39.42
C VAL A 579 -13.46 2.71 -38.52
N LEU A 580 -13.20 3.12 -37.27
CA LEU A 580 -14.20 3.35 -36.25
C LEU A 580 -14.25 4.85 -35.93
N PHE A 581 -15.41 5.46 -36.11
CA PHE A 581 -15.65 6.87 -35.82
C PHE A 581 -16.40 7.00 -34.49
N THR A 582 -15.69 7.42 -33.45
CA THR A 582 -16.21 7.53 -32.07
C THR A 582 -16.14 8.98 -31.57
N PRO A 583 -16.87 9.92 -32.22
CA PRO A 583 -16.88 11.31 -31.79
C PRO A 583 -17.63 11.50 -30.46
N SER A 584 -17.51 12.68 -29.88
CA SER A 584 -18.36 13.12 -28.77
C SER A 584 -18.84 14.54 -29.04
N PHE A 585 -20.15 14.76 -29.06
CA PHE A 585 -20.77 16.05 -29.42
C PHE A 585 -20.31 16.62 -30.78
N ALA A 586 -19.97 15.77 -31.76
CA ALA A 586 -19.56 16.25 -33.08
C ALA A 586 -20.71 16.98 -33.82
N PRO A 587 -20.38 17.93 -34.71
CA PRO A 587 -21.35 18.54 -35.61
C PRO A 587 -22.09 17.49 -36.46
N ARG A 588 -23.37 17.74 -36.76
CA ARG A 588 -24.20 16.89 -37.64
C ARG A 588 -23.49 16.52 -38.95
N ALA A 589 -22.80 17.47 -39.57
CA ALA A 589 -22.10 17.30 -40.84
C ALA A 589 -21.00 16.23 -40.77
N GLU A 590 -20.36 16.02 -39.60
CA GLU A 590 -19.35 14.98 -39.45
C GLU A 590 -19.97 13.59 -39.45
N TYR A 591 -21.15 13.40 -38.84
CA TYR A 591 -21.88 12.14 -38.92
C TYR A 591 -22.34 11.82 -40.35
N GLU A 592 -22.85 12.83 -41.07
CA GLU A 592 -23.26 12.68 -42.47
C GLU A 592 -22.06 12.26 -43.35
N ALA A 593 -20.92 12.92 -43.18
CA ALA A 593 -19.69 12.60 -43.91
C ALA A 593 -19.14 11.20 -43.56
N ALA A 594 -19.07 10.85 -42.27
CA ALA A 594 -18.61 9.55 -41.82
C ALA A 594 -19.49 8.41 -42.38
N LEU A 595 -20.81 8.55 -42.30
CA LEU A 595 -21.74 7.57 -42.87
C LEU A 595 -21.63 7.46 -44.40
N ALA A 596 -21.34 8.57 -45.09
CA ALA A 596 -21.11 8.57 -46.53
C ALA A 596 -19.81 7.84 -46.93
N LEU A 597 -18.77 7.93 -46.09
CA LEU A 597 -17.52 7.17 -46.25
C LEU A 597 -17.69 5.67 -45.96
N GLY A 598 -18.79 5.27 -45.30
CA GLY A 598 -19.08 3.87 -44.98
C GLY A 598 -18.28 3.34 -43.79
N VAL A 599 -17.77 4.22 -42.92
CA VAL A 599 -17.07 3.81 -41.68
C VAL A 599 -18.07 3.40 -40.60
N THR A 600 -17.59 2.69 -39.58
CA THR A 600 -18.43 2.34 -38.42
C THR A 600 -18.63 3.59 -37.57
N VAL A 601 -19.88 3.99 -37.29
CA VAL A 601 -20.19 5.20 -36.52
C VAL A 601 -20.74 4.84 -35.15
N THR A 602 -20.15 5.43 -34.11
CA THR A 602 -20.61 5.30 -32.72
C THR A 602 -21.44 6.53 -32.31
N LEU A 603 -22.56 6.31 -31.63
CA LEU A 603 -23.36 7.34 -30.97
C LEU A 603 -23.32 7.16 -29.45
N ASP A 604 -23.38 8.26 -28.73
CA ASP A 604 -23.35 8.30 -27.26
C ASP A 604 -24.58 8.98 -26.63
N ASN A 605 -25.56 9.39 -27.45
CA ASN A 605 -26.75 10.11 -26.99
C ASN A 605 -27.97 9.81 -27.87
N VAL A 606 -29.17 9.89 -27.29
CA VAL A 606 -30.45 9.64 -28.00
C VAL A 606 -30.93 10.86 -28.76
N GLU A 607 -30.51 12.06 -28.35
CA GLU A 607 -30.89 13.33 -28.93
C GLU A 607 -30.50 13.42 -30.41
N ALA A 608 -29.38 12.82 -30.81
CA ALA A 608 -28.96 12.73 -32.21
C ALA A 608 -29.99 11.99 -33.08
N LEU A 609 -30.51 10.86 -32.62
CA LEU A 609 -31.56 10.11 -33.33
C LEU A 609 -32.86 10.90 -33.42
N GLN A 610 -33.24 11.57 -32.32
CA GLN A 610 -34.48 12.35 -32.26
C GLN A 610 -34.43 13.59 -33.14
N ARG A 611 -33.29 14.28 -33.20
CA ARG A 611 -33.14 15.56 -33.92
C ARG A 611 -32.75 15.39 -35.38
N TRP A 612 -32.01 14.33 -35.71
CA TRP A 612 -31.48 14.10 -37.07
C TRP A 612 -31.92 12.73 -37.63
N PRO A 613 -33.23 12.42 -37.65
CA PRO A 613 -33.72 11.08 -38.00
C PRO A 613 -33.30 10.63 -39.40
N GLU A 614 -33.25 11.55 -40.37
CA GLU A 614 -32.89 11.24 -41.76
C GLU A 614 -31.40 10.92 -41.95
N VAL A 615 -30.54 11.32 -41.02
CA VAL A 615 -29.10 10.97 -41.06
C VAL A 615 -28.91 9.49 -40.74
N PHE A 616 -29.65 8.98 -39.76
CA PHE A 616 -29.45 7.65 -39.18
C PHE A 616 -30.42 6.58 -39.69
N ARG A 617 -31.50 6.96 -40.39
CA ARG A 617 -32.52 6.00 -40.87
C ARG A 617 -31.91 4.85 -41.66
N GLY A 618 -32.26 3.61 -41.31
CA GLY A 618 -31.80 2.40 -41.98
C GLY A 618 -30.31 2.10 -41.84
N ARG A 619 -29.60 2.74 -40.90
CA ARG A 619 -28.16 2.57 -40.70
C ARG A 619 -27.85 1.55 -39.60
N ALA A 620 -26.64 1.01 -39.65
CA ALA A 620 -26.06 0.23 -38.57
C ALA A 620 -25.08 1.12 -37.78
N LEU A 621 -25.21 1.16 -36.45
CA LEU A 621 -24.44 2.03 -35.56
C LEU A 621 -23.89 1.24 -34.38
N TRP A 622 -22.87 1.81 -33.73
CA TRP A 622 -22.43 1.39 -32.41
C TRP A 622 -23.02 2.34 -31.35
N LEU A 623 -23.26 1.83 -30.15
CA LEU A 623 -23.73 2.59 -29.01
C LEU A 623 -22.65 2.64 -27.94
N ARG A 624 -22.25 3.85 -27.53
CA ARG A 624 -21.40 4.06 -26.37
C ARG A 624 -22.24 4.30 -25.12
N VAL A 625 -22.01 3.53 -24.06
CA VAL A 625 -22.71 3.62 -22.78
C VAL A 625 -21.80 4.13 -21.66
N ASP A 626 -22.40 4.84 -20.71
CA ASP A 626 -21.79 5.18 -19.43
C ASP A 626 -22.34 4.25 -18.34
N LEU A 627 -21.47 3.41 -17.78
CA LEU A 627 -21.78 2.47 -16.70
C LEU A 627 -21.92 3.16 -15.32
N GLY A 628 -21.84 4.49 -15.26
CA GLY A 628 -22.02 5.27 -14.05
C GLY A 628 -20.79 5.29 -13.12
N ARG A 629 -19.66 4.73 -13.57
CA ARG A 629 -18.37 4.71 -12.87
C ARG A 629 -17.25 5.02 -13.87
N GLY A 630 -16.22 5.76 -13.45
CA GLY A 630 -15.06 6.08 -14.30
C GLY A 630 -13.76 6.10 -13.50
N GLU A 631 -12.71 5.53 -14.06
CA GLU A 631 -11.37 5.45 -13.47
C GLU A 631 -10.36 6.25 -14.31
N GLY A 632 -9.36 6.82 -13.65
CA GLY A 632 -8.33 7.60 -14.32
C GLY A 632 -7.44 8.34 -13.34
N HIS A 633 -6.15 8.43 -13.69
CA HIS A 633 -5.10 9.06 -12.86
C HIS A 633 -5.33 10.57 -12.62
N HIS A 634 -6.26 11.22 -13.32
CA HIS A 634 -6.64 12.62 -13.13
C HIS A 634 -8.13 12.82 -13.47
N GLU A 635 -8.81 13.78 -12.85
CA GLU A 635 -10.24 14.08 -13.07
C GLU A 635 -10.57 14.25 -14.58
N LYS A 636 -9.75 15.03 -15.28
CA LYS A 636 -9.86 15.30 -16.73
C LYS A 636 -9.67 14.08 -17.67
N VAL A 637 -9.25 12.91 -17.16
CA VAL A 637 -9.12 11.67 -17.94
C VAL A 637 -10.05 10.55 -17.48
N ARG A 638 -10.96 10.84 -16.53
CA ARG A 638 -12.06 9.95 -16.15
C ARG A 638 -13.22 10.17 -17.12
N THR A 639 -13.72 9.10 -17.73
CA THR A 639 -14.71 9.21 -18.83
C THR A 639 -16.03 8.49 -18.57
N GLY A 640 -16.26 8.00 -17.34
CA GLY A 640 -17.55 7.46 -16.87
C GLY A 640 -17.99 8.08 -15.55
N GLY A 641 -19.29 8.00 -15.23
CA GLY A 641 -19.90 8.55 -14.01
C GLY A 641 -20.74 9.81 -14.24
N LEU A 642 -21.51 10.22 -13.22
CA LEU A 642 -22.49 11.33 -13.27
C LEU A 642 -21.95 12.68 -13.79
N ALA A 643 -20.65 12.94 -13.61
CA ALA A 643 -20.00 14.15 -14.11
C ALA A 643 -19.37 13.98 -15.51
N SER A 644 -19.35 12.76 -16.06
CA SER A 644 -18.87 12.48 -17.40
C SER A 644 -19.83 13.03 -18.44
N LYS A 645 -19.24 13.64 -19.48
CA LYS A 645 -19.99 14.05 -20.67
C LYS A 645 -20.14 12.90 -21.69
N PHE A 646 -19.49 11.77 -21.47
CA PHE A 646 -19.36 10.72 -22.47
C PHE A 646 -20.29 9.55 -22.19
N GLY A 647 -20.87 8.99 -23.25
CA GLY A 647 -21.68 7.78 -23.19
C GLY A 647 -23.13 8.02 -22.77
N LEU A 648 -24.02 7.15 -23.24
CA LEU A 648 -25.42 7.14 -22.85
C LEU A 648 -25.55 6.48 -21.47
N ALA A 649 -26.16 7.18 -20.51
CA ALA A 649 -26.46 6.58 -19.20
C ALA A 649 -27.31 5.31 -19.34
N VAL A 650 -26.96 4.24 -18.62
CA VAL A 650 -27.67 2.93 -18.66
C VAL A 650 -29.19 3.07 -18.51
N ALA A 651 -29.64 4.00 -17.65
CA ALA A 651 -31.06 4.26 -17.41
C ALA A 651 -31.85 4.72 -18.66
N ARG A 652 -31.17 5.28 -19.68
CA ARG A 652 -31.78 5.79 -20.91
C ARG A 652 -31.67 4.85 -22.11
N ILE A 653 -31.14 3.63 -21.93
CA ILE A 653 -30.99 2.65 -23.02
C ILE A 653 -32.34 2.33 -23.68
N GLU A 654 -33.41 2.14 -22.91
CA GLU A 654 -34.74 1.83 -23.48
C GLU A 654 -35.29 2.97 -24.35
N GLU A 655 -35.05 4.22 -23.94
CA GLU A 655 -35.41 5.41 -24.73
C GLU A 655 -34.65 5.44 -26.05
N PHE A 656 -33.34 5.15 -26.00
CA PHE A 656 -32.50 5.08 -27.19
C PHE A 656 -32.95 3.96 -28.15
N LEU A 657 -33.23 2.77 -27.63
CA LEU A 657 -33.70 1.64 -28.43
C LEU A 657 -35.07 1.91 -29.06
N ALA A 658 -35.97 2.61 -28.37
CA ALA A 658 -37.25 3.03 -28.93
C ALA A 658 -37.06 3.99 -30.12
N ALA A 659 -36.17 4.98 -29.99
CA ALA A 659 -35.83 5.89 -31.09
C ALA A 659 -35.16 5.16 -32.26
N ALA A 660 -34.22 4.25 -31.98
CA ALA A 660 -33.55 3.45 -33.00
C ALA A 660 -34.52 2.58 -33.79
N ARG A 661 -35.44 1.88 -33.12
CA ARG A 661 -36.49 1.07 -33.76
C ARG A 661 -37.40 1.89 -34.68
N ALA A 662 -37.77 3.12 -34.29
CA ALA A 662 -38.60 4.00 -35.12
C ALA A 662 -37.90 4.45 -36.43
N LEU A 663 -36.57 4.37 -36.46
CA LEU A 663 -35.73 4.77 -37.60
C LEU A 663 -35.17 3.58 -38.37
N ASP A 664 -35.54 2.34 -38.02
CA ASP A 664 -34.95 1.11 -38.57
C ASP A 664 -33.41 1.09 -38.42
N VAL A 665 -32.92 1.60 -37.29
CA VAL A 665 -31.49 1.59 -36.95
C VAL A 665 -31.13 0.28 -36.26
N ARG A 666 -30.10 -0.38 -36.76
CA ARG A 666 -29.52 -1.57 -36.12
C ARG A 666 -28.35 -1.17 -35.22
N ILE A 667 -28.38 -1.55 -33.95
CA ILE A 667 -27.24 -1.40 -33.04
C ILE A 667 -26.37 -2.65 -33.15
N ALA A 668 -25.23 -2.54 -33.80
CA ALA A 668 -24.34 -3.67 -34.10
C ALA A 668 -23.18 -3.81 -33.09
N GLY A 669 -22.85 -2.75 -32.36
CA GLY A 669 -21.79 -2.77 -31.36
C GLY A 669 -22.13 -1.97 -30.12
N LEU A 670 -21.53 -2.37 -29.00
CA LEU A 670 -21.67 -1.73 -27.71
C LEU A 670 -20.28 -1.35 -27.21
N HIS A 671 -20.07 -0.10 -26.84
CA HIS A 671 -18.80 0.43 -26.36
C HIS A 671 -18.96 0.98 -24.95
N ALA A 672 -18.04 0.66 -24.04
CA ALA A 672 -17.82 1.47 -22.84
C ALA A 672 -16.36 1.93 -22.77
N HIS A 673 -16.20 3.19 -22.38
CA HIS A 673 -14.89 3.78 -22.11
C HIS A 673 -14.88 4.26 -20.67
N LEU A 674 -14.11 3.57 -19.83
CA LEU A 674 -14.09 3.84 -18.40
C LEU A 674 -13.01 4.85 -18.00
N GLY A 675 -12.11 5.17 -18.94
CA GLY A 675 -11.01 6.11 -18.80
C GLY A 675 -9.67 5.45 -19.08
N SER A 676 -8.61 5.97 -18.48
CA SER A 676 -7.24 5.59 -18.81
C SER A 676 -6.47 5.17 -17.56
N GLY A 677 -5.91 3.95 -17.56
CA GLY A 677 -5.11 3.42 -16.44
C GLY A 677 -5.80 2.35 -15.59
N VAL A 678 -6.59 1.45 -16.19
CA VAL A 678 -7.27 0.38 -15.43
C VAL A 678 -6.31 -0.79 -15.20
N GLU A 679 -5.94 -1.04 -13.94
CA GLU A 679 -4.84 -1.94 -13.58
C GLU A 679 -5.27 -3.35 -13.16
N THR A 680 -6.55 -3.61 -12.87
CA THR A 680 -6.99 -4.89 -12.26
C THR A 680 -7.84 -5.75 -13.19
N ALA A 681 -7.55 -7.05 -13.21
CA ALA A 681 -8.32 -8.04 -14.00
C ALA A 681 -9.78 -8.15 -13.55
N GLN A 682 -10.05 -7.97 -12.26
CA GLN A 682 -11.40 -8.00 -11.69
C GLN A 682 -12.28 -6.86 -12.21
N HIS A 683 -11.70 -5.67 -12.43
CA HIS A 683 -12.43 -4.54 -13.01
C HIS A 683 -12.93 -4.87 -14.42
N TRP A 684 -12.04 -5.37 -15.28
CA TRP A 684 -12.38 -5.75 -16.66
C TRP A 684 -13.48 -6.80 -16.71
N ARG A 685 -13.46 -7.77 -15.79
CA ARG A 685 -14.53 -8.77 -15.67
C ARG A 685 -15.88 -8.12 -15.35
N SER A 686 -15.93 -7.25 -14.35
CA SER A 686 -17.17 -6.54 -13.98
C SER A 686 -17.76 -5.73 -15.13
N VAL A 687 -16.91 -5.07 -15.90
CA VAL A 687 -17.30 -4.25 -17.05
C VAL A 687 -17.90 -5.12 -18.15
N CYS A 688 -17.22 -6.21 -18.47
CA CYS A 688 -17.68 -7.14 -19.49
C CYS A 688 -18.98 -7.84 -19.10
N ASP A 689 -19.16 -8.20 -17.82
CA ASP A 689 -20.41 -8.79 -17.33
C ASP A 689 -21.58 -7.80 -17.49
N GLU A 690 -21.37 -6.52 -17.17
CA GLU A 690 -22.39 -5.48 -17.34
C GLU A 690 -22.71 -5.21 -18.82
N LEU A 691 -21.67 -5.09 -19.67
CA LEU A 691 -21.83 -4.94 -21.11
C LEU A 691 -22.49 -6.15 -21.77
N GLY A 692 -22.17 -7.36 -21.31
CA GLY A 692 -22.80 -8.59 -21.76
C GLY A 692 -24.29 -8.61 -21.46
N GLY A 693 -24.69 -8.23 -20.24
CA GLY A 693 -26.09 -8.09 -19.87
C GLY A 693 -26.84 -7.02 -20.68
N ILE A 694 -26.20 -5.89 -20.99
CA ILE A 694 -26.77 -4.87 -21.89
C ILE A 694 -26.88 -5.41 -23.33
N ALA A 695 -25.86 -6.10 -23.82
CA ALA A 695 -25.84 -6.64 -25.17
C ALA A 695 -26.96 -7.66 -25.41
N GLU A 696 -27.21 -8.55 -24.44
CA GLU A 696 -28.32 -9.51 -24.49
C GLU A 696 -29.68 -8.82 -24.54
N ARG A 697 -29.86 -7.73 -23.78
CA ARG A 697 -31.10 -6.94 -23.82
C ARG A 697 -31.33 -6.25 -25.16
N ILE A 698 -30.26 -5.79 -25.82
CA ILE A 698 -30.35 -5.15 -27.15
C ILE A 698 -30.61 -6.20 -28.25
N GLY A 699 -30.00 -7.38 -28.15
CA GLY A 699 -30.24 -8.54 -29.02
C GLY A 699 -29.68 -8.45 -30.44
N SER A 700 -29.21 -7.28 -30.89
CA SER A 700 -28.63 -7.08 -32.23
C SER A 700 -27.10 -6.88 -32.26
N ILE A 701 -26.47 -6.89 -31.08
CA ILE A 701 -25.03 -6.66 -30.88
C ILE A 701 -24.20 -7.85 -31.39
N ASP A 702 -23.14 -7.54 -32.13
CA ASP A 702 -22.13 -8.52 -32.55
C ASP A 702 -20.73 -8.25 -31.99
N THR A 703 -20.46 -7.03 -31.53
CA THR A 703 -19.17 -6.61 -31.01
C THR A 703 -19.35 -5.81 -29.70
N ILE A 704 -18.57 -6.16 -28.69
CA ILE A 704 -18.42 -5.40 -27.44
C ILE A 704 -17.03 -4.79 -27.44
N ASP A 705 -16.96 -3.47 -27.44
CA ASP A 705 -15.73 -2.69 -27.29
C ASP A 705 -15.56 -2.27 -25.83
N ILE A 706 -14.46 -2.74 -25.23
CA ILE A 706 -14.12 -2.44 -23.83
C ILE A 706 -13.21 -1.20 -23.70
N GLY A 707 -12.90 -0.53 -24.82
CA GLY A 707 -12.02 0.62 -24.87
C GLY A 707 -10.54 0.25 -24.85
N GLY A 708 -9.68 1.22 -24.51
CA GLY A 708 -8.23 1.12 -24.72
C GLY A 708 -7.36 1.69 -23.60
N GLY A 709 -7.90 1.80 -22.39
CA GLY A 709 -7.27 2.44 -21.23
C GLY A 709 -6.03 1.73 -20.64
N LEU A 710 -5.27 0.99 -21.45
CA LEU A 710 -4.09 0.23 -21.02
C LEU A 710 -2.98 1.18 -20.52
N PRO A 711 -2.43 0.98 -19.30
CA PRO A 711 -1.37 1.81 -18.74
C PRO A 711 0.00 1.47 -19.33
N ILE A 712 0.97 2.37 -19.12
CA ILE A 712 2.40 2.14 -19.39
C ILE A 712 3.21 2.59 -18.16
N PRO A 713 4.40 2.00 -17.93
CA PRO A 713 5.28 2.46 -16.85
C PRO A 713 5.92 3.79 -17.24
N TYR A 714 5.77 4.83 -16.41
CA TYR A 714 6.38 6.15 -16.60
C TYR A 714 7.61 6.36 -15.73
N GLN A 715 7.61 5.78 -14.52
CA GLN A 715 8.72 5.84 -13.58
C GLN A 715 9.60 4.58 -13.69
N ASP A 716 10.82 4.64 -13.17
CA ASP A 716 11.73 3.49 -13.14
C ASP A 716 11.19 2.36 -12.24
N ASP A 717 10.42 2.73 -11.21
CA ASP A 717 9.79 1.79 -10.30
C ASP A 717 8.47 1.22 -10.84
N ASP A 718 7.87 1.80 -11.89
CA ASP A 718 6.59 1.33 -12.42
C ASP A 718 6.75 -0.03 -13.12
N GLU A 719 5.78 -0.93 -12.91
CA GLU A 719 5.76 -2.22 -13.59
C GLU A 719 5.07 -2.13 -14.96
N PRO A 720 5.56 -2.90 -15.95
CA PRO A 720 4.82 -3.10 -17.19
C PRO A 720 3.43 -3.69 -16.94
N PHE A 721 2.46 -3.28 -17.76
CA PHE A 721 1.10 -3.82 -17.71
C PHE A 721 1.09 -5.34 -17.93
N ASP A 722 0.31 -6.04 -17.09
CA ASP A 722 0.19 -7.50 -17.09
C ASP A 722 -0.68 -8.02 -18.23
N LEU A 723 -0.09 -8.16 -19.41
CA LEU A 723 -0.80 -8.71 -20.56
C LEU A 723 -1.28 -10.16 -20.33
N ASP A 724 -0.55 -10.96 -19.55
CA ASP A 724 -0.90 -12.36 -19.32
C ASP A 724 -2.12 -12.48 -18.39
N ALA A 725 -2.12 -11.78 -17.26
CA ALA A 725 -3.28 -11.76 -16.37
C ALA A 725 -4.50 -11.11 -17.04
N TRP A 726 -4.29 -10.06 -17.83
CA TRP A 726 -5.37 -9.44 -18.60
C TRP A 726 -5.94 -10.41 -19.64
N SER A 727 -5.09 -11.13 -20.38
CA SER A 727 -5.50 -12.18 -21.32
C SER A 727 -6.32 -13.27 -20.64
N ALA A 728 -5.87 -13.75 -19.48
CA ALA A 728 -6.60 -14.76 -18.71
C ALA A 728 -7.99 -14.26 -18.26
N GLY A 729 -8.08 -13.02 -17.76
CA GLY A 729 -9.35 -12.40 -17.39
C GLY A 729 -10.30 -12.24 -18.59
N LEU A 730 -9.79 -11.82 -19.75
CA LEU A 730 -10.59 -11.73 -20.98
C LEU A 730 -11.01 -13.10 -21.51
N ALA A 731 -10.22 -14.15 -21.30
CA ALA A 731 -10.60 -15.50 -21.68
C ALA A 731 -11.80 -16.02 -20.88
N GLU A 732 -11.86 -15.73 -19.57
CA GLU A 732 -13.04 -16.01 -18.74
C GLU A 732 -14.28 -15.28 -19.26
N VAL A 733 -14.14 -13.99 -19.60
CA VAL A 733 -15.22 -13.19 -20.18
C VAL A 733 -15.70 -13.77 -21.51
N LYS A 734 -14.77 -14.10 -22.40
CA LYS A 734 -15.08 -14.68 -23.71
C LYS A 734 -15.80 -16.03 -23.56
N ALA A 735 -15.48 -16.80 -22.54
CA ALA A 735 -16.17 -18.04 -22.21
C ALA A 735 -17.59 -17.81 -21.69
N ALA A 736 -17.82 -16.73 -20.92
CA ALA A 736 -19.16 -16.35 -20.46
C ALA A 736 -20.04 -15.79 -21.59
N TYR A 737 -19.46 -15.05 -22.53
CA TYR A 737 -20.17 -14.40 -23.63
C TYR A 737 -19.62 -14.78 -25.02
N PRO A 738 -19.68 -16.05 -25.44
CA PRO A 738 -19.02 -16.53 -26.66
C PRO A 738 -19.63 -15.98 -27.96
N ALA A 739 -20.85 -15.45 -27.90
CA ALA A 739 -21.56 -14.91 -29.06
C ALA A 739 -21.01 -13.55 -29.53
N TYR A 740 -20.33 -12.79 -28.67
CA TYR A 740 -19.86 -11.44 -28.97
C TYR A 740 -18.38 -11.42 -29.32
N ARG A 741 -18.01 -10.61 -30.32
CA ARG A 741 -16.63 -10.26 -30.59
C ARG A 741 -16.16 -9.21 -29.59
N LEU A 742 -14.95 -9.34 -29.07
CA LEU A 742 -14.33 -8.35 -28.19
C LEU A 742 -13.44 -7.42 -29.00
N ALA A 743 -13.64 -6.12 -28.85
CA ALA A 743 -12.85 -5.06 -29.45
C ALA A 743 -12.13 -4.22 -28.40
N ILE A 744 -10.98 -3.66 -28.78
CA ILE A 744 -10.20 -2.71 -27.97
C ILE A 744 -9.73 -1.53 -28.82
N GLU A 745 -9.52 -0.38 -28.17
CA GLU A 745 -9.09 0.88 -28.79
C GLU A 745 -7.79 1.47 -28.18
N PRO A 746 -6.70 0.70 -27.99
CA PRO A 746 -5.50 1.21 -27.33
C PRO A 746 -4.88 2.37 -28.11
N GLY A 747 -4.54 3.45 -27.40
CA GLY A 747 -3.76 4.56 -27.94
C GLY A 747 -2.38 4.62 -27.30
N ARG A 748 -2.35 5.08 -26.04
CA ARG A 748 -1.12 5.31 -25.26
C ARG A 748 -0.20 4.09 -25.19
N PHE A 749 -0.74 2.90 -24.92
CA PHE A 749 0.04 1.66 -24.79
C PHE A 749 0.90 1.34 -26.03
N LEU A 750 0.43 1.70 -27.22
CA LEU A 750 1.12 1.39 -28.47
C LEU A 750 2.27 2.34 -28.77
N VAL A 751 2.19 3.60 -28.33
CA VAL A 751 3.09 4.66 -28.83
C VAL A 751 3.77 5.49 -27.76
N ALA A 752 3.40 5.41 -26.49
CA ALA A 752 4.00 6.26 -25.45
C ALA A 752 5.51 6.03 -25.32
N GLU A 753 5.90 4.78 -25.04
CA GLU A 753 7.30 4.38 -24.86
C GLU A 753 8.11 4.42 -26.16
N SER A 754 7.47 4.51 -27.33
CA SER A 754 8.18 4.60 -28.61
C SER A 754 8.71 6.00 -28.90
N GLY A 755 8.26 7.03 -28.19
CA GLY A 755 8.60 8.42 -28.48
C GLY A 755 9.40 9.11 -27.39
N VAL A 756 10.36 9.94 -27.80
CA VAL A 756 11.09 10.86 -26.91
C VAL A 756 11.04 12.27 -27.47
N LEU A 757 11.10 13.27 -26.59
CA LEU A 757 11.31 14.67 -26.97
C LEU A 757 12.75 15.07 -26.61
N LEU A 758 13.51 15.47 -27.61
CA LEU A 758 14.85 16.04 -27.46
C LEU A 758 14.74 17.55 -27.32
N MET A 759 15.46 18.10 -26.35
CA MET A 759 15.55 19.54 -26.09
C MET A 759 16.97 19.89 -25.62
N THR A 760 17.37 21.15 -25.75
CA THR A 760 18.70 21.63 -25.33
C THR A 760 18.58 22.49 -24.08
N ALA A 761 19.45 22.26 -23.10
CA ALA A 761 19.59 23.11 -21.92
C ALA A 761 20.09 24.50 -22.35
N THR A 762 19.29 25.53 -22.11
CA THR A 762 19.61 26.92 -22.44
C THR A 762 20.27 27.65 -21.28
N GLN A 763 19.90 27.32 -20.04
CA GLN A 763 20.43 27.96 -18.84
C GLN A 763 20.41 26.98 -17.66
N VAL A 764 21.39 27.08 -16.77
CA VAL A 764 21.38 26.41 -15.46
C VAL A 764 21.57 27.46 -14.39
N VAL A 765 20.59 27.61 -13.49
CA VAL A 765 20.58 28.67 -12.49
C VAL A 765 20.25 28.14 -11.10
N GLU A 766 20.85 28.71 -10.07
CA GLU A 766 20.51 28.44 -8.68
C GLU A 766 19.90 29.69 -8.04
N LYS A 767 18.71 29.56 -7.46
CA LYS A 767 18.03 30.66 -6.75
C LYS A 767 17.41 30.12 -5.47
N GLY A 768 17.93 30.57 -4.32
CA GLY A 768 17.41 30.20 -2.99
C GLY A 768 17.50 28.70 -2.71
N GLY A 769 18.60 28.05 -3.12
CA GLY A 769 18.80 26.62 -2.97
C GLY A 769 18.07 25.74 -3.99
N ILE A 770 17.26 26.31 -4.88
CA ILE A 770 16.61 25.57 -5.97
C ILE A 770 17.43 25.74 -7.24
N ARG A 771 17.96 24.63 -7.76
CA ARG A 771 18.60 24.57 -9.08
C ARG A 771 17.55 24.36 -10.17
N ARG A 772 17.68 25.08 -11.28
CA ARG A 772 16.81 24.97 -12.44
C ARG A 772 17.61 24.76 -13.70
N VAL A 773 17.10 23.92 -14.59
CA VAL A 773 17.58 23.81 -15.97
C VAL A 773 16.47 24.32 -16.87
N GLY A 774 16.74 25.44 -17.56
CA GLY A 774 15.88 25.95 -18.62
C GLY A 774 16.15 25.18 -19.91
N ALA A 775 15.10 24.75 -20.61
CA ALA A 775 15.17 24.12 -21.92
C ALA A 775 14.69 25.07 -23.04
N ASP A 776 14.98 24.72 -24.30
CA ASP A 776 14.45 25.42 -25.48
C ASP A 776 13.04 24.96 -25.89
N ALA A 777 12.56 23.84 -25.34
CA ALA A 777 11.18 23.39 -25.37
C ALA A 777 10.38 23.92 -24.17
N GLY A 778 9.08 24.17 -24.33
CA GLY A 778 8.17 24.48 -23.21
C GLY A 778 6.85 23.70 -23.28
N MET A 779 5.86 24.11 -22.48
CA MET A 779 4.52 23.54 -22.43
C MET A 779 3.79 23.56 -23.79
N ASN A 780 4.21 24.41 -24.73
CA ASN A 780 3.72 24.40 -26.10
C ASN A 780 4.24 23.21 -26.92
N ALA A 781 5.38 22.63 -26.56
CA ALA A 781 5.95 21.46 -27.21
C ALA A 781 5.46 20.16 -26.57
N LEU A 782 5.31 20.14 -25.24
CA LEU A 782 4.73 19.02 -24.49
C LEU A 782 3.83 19.56 -23.38
N MET A 783 2.52 19.55 -23.63
CA MET A 783 1.52 20.18 -22.75
C MET A 783 1.12 19.30 -21.55
N ARG A 784 1.38 18.00 -21.61
CA ARG A 784 0.88 17.01 -20.63
C ARG A 784 1.28 17.33 -19.19
N PRO A 785 2.54 17.70 -18.87
CA PRO A 785 2.92 18.08 -17.51
C PRO A 785 2.09 19.26 -16.99
N THR A 786 1.88 20.29 -17.80
CA THR A 786 1.09 21.47 -17.38
C THR A 786 -0.41 21.18 -17.29
N LEU A 787 -0.96 20.33 -18.16
CA LEU A 787 -2.40 20.09 -18.24
C LEU A 787 -2.93 19.05 -17.24
N TYR A 788 -2.10 18.04 -16.96
CA TYR A 788 -2.46 16.82 -16.21
C TYR A 788 -1.51 16.48 -15.06
N ASP A 789 -0.48 17.30 -14.80
CA ASP A 789 0.65 16.94 -13.93
C ASP A 789 1.30 15.61 -14.33
N ALA A 790 1.29 15.32 -15.64
CA ALA A 790 1.80 14.05 -16.16
C ALA A 790 3.31 13.93 -15.94
N PHE A 791 3.73 12.81 -15.35
CA PHE A 791 5.13 12.47 -15.20
C PHE A 791 5.73 11.99 -16.54
N HIS A 792 6.94 12.46 -16.83
CA HIS A 792 7.82 11.90 -17.85
C HIS A 792 9.24 11.81 -17.27
N GLY A 793 9.97 10.73 -17.58
CA GLY A 793 11.39 10.63 -17.25
C GLY A 793 12.17 11.72 -17.98
N ILE A 794 13.03 12.47 -17.27
CA ILE A 794 13.88 13.50 -17.86
C ILE A 794 15.33 13.13 -17.59
N HIS A 795 16.12 13.01 -18.66
CA HIS A 795 17.51 12.56 -18.59
C HIS A 795 18.43 13.54 -19.32
N ASN A 796 19.62 13.78 -18.78
CA ASN A 796 20.68 14.46 -19.51
C ASN A 796 21.36 13.44 -20.44
N LEU A 797 20.99 13.47 -21.73
CA LEU A 797 21.46 12.50 -22.72
C LEU A 797 22.95 12.69 -23.04
N SER A 798 23.46 13.93 -22.96
CA SER A 798 24.89 14.22 -23.11
C SER A 798 25.72 13.52 -22.02
N ARG A 799 25.17 13.38 -20.81
CA ARG A 799 25.86 12.89 -19.60
C ARG A 799 25.22 11.66 -18.97
N LEU A 800 24.65 10.79 -19.79
CA LEU A 800 23.82 9.68 -19.32
C LEU A 800 24.55 8.70 -18.38
N ASP A 801 25.87 8.56 -18.53
CA ASP A 801 26.70 7.65 -17.73
C ASP A 801 27.19 8.27 -16.41
N GLU A 802 26.94 9.56 -16.19
CA GLU A 802 27.27 10.25 -14.94
C GLU A 802 26.17 9.99 -13.89
N ALA A 803 26.54 10.00 -12.60
CA ALA A 803 25.58 9.79 -11.52
C ALA A 803 24.58 10.95 -11.43
N ALA A 804 23.29 10.65 -11.38
CA ALA A 804 22.21 11.63 -11.21
C ALA A 804 22.04 12.04 -9.74
N ASP A 805 22.99 12.83 -9.23
CA ASP A 805 23.15 13.12 -7.80
C ASP A 805 22.60 14.48 -7.34
N ALA A 806 22.22 15.37 -8.28
CA ALA A 806 21.66 16.68 -7.99
C ALA A 806 20.19 16.80 -8.41
N ALA A 807 19.38 17.52 -7.64
CA ALA A 807 17.98 17.77 -7.94
C ALA A 807 17.82 19.12 -8.69
N PHE A 808 17.07 19.10 -9.80
CA PHE A 808 16.77 20.26 -10.61
C PHE A 808 15.27 20.37 -10.89
N ASP A 809 14.75 21.59 -10.97
CA ASP A 809 13.48 21.83 -11.66
C ASP A 809 13.77 22.06 -13.15
N VAL A 810 13.16 21.27 -14.03
CA VAL A 810 13.30 21.38 -15.48
C VAL A 810 12.14 22.20 -16.02
N VAL A 811 12.46 23.35 -16.60
CA VAL A 811 11.49 24.38 -17.00
C VAL A 811 11.64 24.77 -18.45
N GLY A 812 10.56 25.24 -19.05
CA GLY A 812 10.58 25.78 -20.40
C GLY A 812 10.75 27.31 -20.44
N PRO A 813 10.80 27.88 -21.66
CA PRO A 813 11.05 29.29 -21.90
C PRO A 813 9.76 30.14 -22.09
N ILE A 814 8.58 29.58 -21.84
CA ILE A 814 7.27 30.28 -21.92
C ILE A 814 7.08 31.12 -20.66
N CYS A 815 6.58 32.35 -20.85
CA CYS A 815 6.21 33.25 -19.76
C CYS A 815 4.90 32.81 -19.10
N GLU A 816 4.90 31.61 -18.53
CA GLU A 816 3.79 31.06 -17.74
C GLU A 816 4.36 30.30 -16.55
N SER A 817 3.73 30.48 -15.39
CA SER A 817 4.12 29.82 -14.15
C SER A 817 4.06 28.29 -14.22
N GLY A 818 3.18 27.77 -15.09
CA GLY A 818 2.99 26.35 -15.37
C GLY A 818 3.96 25.76 -16.40
N ASP A 819 4.91 26.52 -16.96
CA ASP A 819 5.89 26.01 -17.93
C ASP A 819 7.02 25.20 -17.27
N VAL A 820 6.63 24.08 -16.67
CA VAL A 820 7.49 23.20 -15.88
C VAL A 820 7.27 21.77 -16.36
N PHE A 821 8.33 21.14 -16.88
CA PHE A 821 8.28 19.72 -17.25
C PHE A 821 8.37 18.79 -16.04
N GLY A 822 9.06 19.23 -14.99
CA GLY A 822 9.08 18.52 -13.74
C GLY A 822 9.95 19.17 -12.67
N LYS A 823 9.59 18.94 -11.42
CA LYS A 823 10.30 19.46 -10.25
C LYS A 823 11.15 18.36 -9.61
N GLN A 824 12.25 18.75 -8.97
CA GLN A 824 13.14 17.83 -8.24
C GLN A 824 13.60 16.61 -9.07
N ARG A 825 13.84 16.81 -10.37
CA ARG A 825 14.39 15.79 -11.26
C ARG A 825 15.86 15.56 -10.94
N ARG A 826 16.23 14.30 -10.74
CA ARG A 826 17.62 13.92 -10.50
C ARG A 826 18.39 13.94 -11.82
N LEU A 827 19.40 14.79 -11.93
CA LEU A 827 20.30 14.90 -13.07
C LEU A 827 21.76 14.99 -12.57
N PRO A 828 22.76 14.72 -13.42
CA PRO A 828 24.16 14.91 -13.05
C PRO A 828 24.41 16.33 -12.55
N ALA A 829 25.13 16.49 -11.43
CA ALA A 829 25.50 17.81 -10.91
C ALA A 829 26.24 18.70 -11.92
N ALA A 830 26.94 18.08 -12.88
CA ALA A 830 27.64 18.75 -13.97
C ALA A 830 26.75 19.17 -15.16
N THR A 831 25.42 19.02 -15.06
CA THR A 831 24.48 19.48 -16.09
C THR A 831 24.69 20.97 -16.36
N ALA A 832 24.90 21.31 -17.64
CA ALA A 832 25.29 22.64 -18.08
C ALA A 832 24.49 23.09 -19.30
N GLU A 833 24.58 24.39 -19.61
CA GLU A 833 24.10 24.94 -20.88
C GLU A 833 24.73 24.20 -22.07
N GLY A 834 23.92 23.94 -23.10
CA GLY A 834 24.29 23.20 -24.30
C GLY A 834 24.13 21.67 -24.18
N ASP A 835 23.90 21.13 -22.98
CA ASP A 835 23.60 19.71 -22.83
C ASP A 835 22.26 19.35 -23.48
N VAL A 836 22.19 18.16 -24.10
CA VAL A 836 20.96 17.62 -24.67
C VAL A 836 20.19 16.91 -23.57
N LEU A 837 18.96 17.35 -23.34
CA LEU A 837 18.01 16.71 -22.45
C LEU A 837 17.02 15.88 -23.27
N LEU A 838 16.63 14.75 -22.71
CA LEU A 838 15.65 13.82 -23.27
C LEU A 838 14.48 13.71 -22.31
N VAL A 839 13.27 13.93 -22.82
CA VAL A 839 12.02 13.59 -22.12
C VAL A 839 11.50 12.27 -22.68
N ALA A 840 11.45 11.25 -21.83
CA ALA A 840 11.06 9.88 -22.17
C ALA A 840 9.53 9.71 -22.25
N ASP A 841 9.10 8.62 -22.88
CA ASP A 841 7.70 8.17 -22.95
C ASP A 841 6.72 9.23 -23.50
N ALA A 842 7.21 10.09 -24.38
CA ALA A 842 6.53 11.26 -24.92
C ALA A 842 5.83 10.98 -26.28
N GLY A 843 5.77 9.71 -26.69
CA GLY A 843 5.20 9.36 -28.00
C GLY A 843 3.67 9.41 -28.08
N ALA A 844 2.97 9.44 -26.94
CA ALA A 844 1.52 9.57 -26.88
C ALA A 844 1.13 10.96 -26.34
N TYR A 845 0.26 11.67 -27.07
CA TYR A 845 -0.25 12.99 -26.73
C TYR A 845 0.85 14.04 -26.49
N GLY A 846 2.01 13.86 -27.14
CA GLY A 846 3.09 14.83 -27.21
C GLY A 846 2.84 15.81 -28.34
N PHE A 847 3.40 15.52 -29.52
CA PHE A 847 3.31 16.37 -30.70
C PHE A 847 1.87 16.73 -31.11
N VAL A 848 0.93 15.80 -31.03
CA VAL A 848 -0.49 16.06 -31.37
C VAL A 848 -1.17 17.10 -30.48
N MET A 849 -0.60 17.43 -29.31
CA MET A 849 -1.04 18.52 -28.44
C MET A 849 -0.12 19.75 -28.53
N ALA A 850 0.93 19.70 -29.35
CA ALA A 850 1.85 20.82 -29.53
C ALA A 850 1.15 21.98 -30.25
N ASN A 851 1.54 23.20 -29.90
CA ASN A 851 0.90 24.40 -30.42
C ASN A 851 1.91 25.56 -30.55
N ARG A 852 1.45 26.64 -31.20
CA ARG A 852 2.24 27.85 -31.44
C ARG A 852 2.02 28.94 -30.39
N TYR A 853 1.68 28.58 -29.15
CA TYR A 853 1.53 29.55 -28.07
C TYR A 853 2.82 30.37 -27.90
N ASN A 854 2.67 31.67 -27.64
CA ASN A 854 3.75 32.66 -27.72
C ASN A 854 4.50 32.70 -29.08
N GLN A 855 3.82 32.34 -30.17
CA GLN A 855 4.38 32.30 -31.54
C GLN A 855 5.63 31.41 -31.68
N ARG A 856 5.81 30.44 -30.77
CA ARG A 856 6.91 29.48 -30.86
C ARG A 856 6.66 28.47 -31.98
N ALA A 857 7.72 28.02 -32.62
CA ALA A 857 7.64 26.97 -33.64
C ALA A 857 7.14 25.66 -33.02
N LEU A 858 6.49 24.84 -33.85
CA LEU A 858 6.22 23.46 -33.47
C LEU A 858 7.54 22.67 -33.49
N PRO A 859 7.70 21.66 -32.63
CA PRO A 859 8.82 20.73 -32.72
C PRO A 859 8.88 20.04 -34.10
N GLU A 860 10.05 19.53 -34.46
CA GLU A 860 10.17 18.63 -35.61
C GLU A 860 9.85 17.18 -35.20
N GLU A 861 9.46 16.33 -36.15
CA GLU A 861 9.21 14.90 -35.94
C GLU A 861 10.17 14.08 -36.80
N GLU A 862 10.76 13.03 -36.22
CA GLU A 862 11.67 12.09 -36.89
C GLU A 862 11.29 10.66 -36.54
N VAL A 863 11.47 9.73 -37.48
CA VAL A 863 11.12 8.32 -37.28
C VAL A 863 12.34 7.42 -37.50
N LEU A 864 12.62 6.58 -36.50
CA LEU A 864 13.62 5.52 -36.58
C LEU A 864 12.90 4.23 -36.99
N ALA A 865 13.29 3.71 -38.15
CA ALA A 865 12.77 2.48 -38.74
C ALA A 865 13.41 1.22 -38.15
#